data_AF-A0A661P374-F1
#
_entry.id   AF-A0A661P374-F1
#
_cell.length_a   1.000
_cell.length_b   1.000
_cell.length_c   1.000
_cell.angle_alpha   90.00
_cell.angle_beta   90.00
_cell.angle_gamma   90.00
#
_symmetry.space_group_name_H-M   'P 1'
#
loop_
_entity.id
_entity.type
_entity.pdbx_description
1 polymer ?
#
loop_
_entity_poly.entity_id
_entity_poly.type
_entity_poly.pdbx_seq_one_letter_code
_entity_poly.pdbx_strand_id
1 'polypeptide(L)'
;MRISPIIGAGLLLLACSDESPAQNPGGGGLGGEGGGGGEGGGGGTSSEAGAILPCPPGELELSDGSCLAPGVPADGCGNGFSHVDGACEAEMPATACAAGTLALPGETQCHPVGSCGSGQWGDIPVDGTTQYVNASFTGASTGSASQPWKTIQAGVNAAANDGIVAVAAGSYNEGVNVNHPVRIWGVCADQVTLAASGAALSIGASATEVHGIAVTAATIGISVSDADQVLLSEVWIHDLSDAGVWAQGGSSPTSVRMERSLIENTTGYGMGIVQSGLQLVDSAIRDVSANTQGNWGVAVMATQAVLPPKPTILVQHCVLERTRSVGLVIQSSFESTIEDTLIRDVLPSVATGENGFGVWQRHVTSDGERAHLTIRGSVIEQVHTNGILIYGGDAEIERTTVRDVDTDGSPGEWGAGIRFYDPEDVAGTQPTGTVRQSTVDRAHRVGIELWGAVAVLESVLVRDPKPNSDGEHGFGVIAYGTEDDLEPSDLVLRGCRIEGASQSSIIIGGATGQIDSTAVLDTQPRASDGAFGIAVSILTDWKTGVAASAEVTRTVIDGAYAAGLAVGGGDLIASDVIVRNIQKQVNVDDFGDGIGASATIIWLPDIIPTTLTVTRATIEGVPRAGVSNFAANVSISGSWLDCNAIDLDGEPIDGIDFVFDDLGGNDCGCGDERSECKVLTTDIGPPLGF
;
A
#
# COMPACT_ATOMS: atom_id res chain seq x y z
N MET A 1 29.71 -5.35 -1.50
CA MET A 1 29.05 -4.07 -1.18
C MET A 1 28.40 -4.22 0.18
N ARG A 2 28.89 -3.50 1.20
CA ARG A 2 28.26 -3.46 2.53
C ARG A 2 27.31 -2.27 2.50
N ILE A 3 26.00 -2.53 2.50
CA ILE A 3 25.00 -1.50 2.76
C ILE A 3 25.00 -1.32 4.28
N SER A 4 25.29 -0.10 4.74
CA SER A 4 25.20 0.25 6.16
C SER A 4 23.77 0.02 6.66
N PRO A 5 23.58 -0.54 7.86
CA PRO A 5 22.29 -0.42 8.52
C PRO A 5 22.15 1.05 8.89
N ILE A 6 21.19 1.74 8.28
CA ILE A 6 20.74 3.04 8.81
C ILE A 6 19.94 2.69 10.06
N ILE A 7 20.66 2.59 11.17
CA ILE A 7 20.10 2.56 12.51
C ILE A 7 19.63 4.00 12.76
N GLY A 8 18.38 4.29 12.39
CA GLY A 8 17.62 5.41 12.93
C GLY A 8 17.02 5.02 14.27
N ALA A 9 17.86 4.66 15.25
CA ALA A 9 17.42 4.51 16.63
C ALA A 9 17.72 5.81 17.37
N GLY A 10 16.66 6.56 17.68
CA GLY A 10 16.79 7.89 18.29
C GLY A 10 15.55 8.43 18.98
N LEU A 11 14.84 7.60 19.76
CA LEU A 11 14.03 8.03 20.91
C LEU A 11 12.68 8.74 20.61
N LEU A 12 11.61 7.96 20.40
CA LEU A 12 10.22 8.44 20.57
C LEU A 12 9.36 7.34 21.20
N LEU A 13 9.15 7.46 22.51
CA LEU A 13 8.06 6.90 23.33
C LEU A 13 8.51 7.05 24.79
N LEU A 14 8.11 8.14 25.44
CA LEU A 14 8.07 8.29 26.90
C LEU A 14 7.38 9.61 27.25
N ALA A 15 6.05 9.61 27.25
CA ALA A 15 5.26 10.55 28.05
C ALA A 15 3.86 9.97 28.27
N CYS A 16 3.75 9.01 29.19
CA CYS A 16 2.62 8.84 30.10
C CYS A 16 2.86 7.63 31.01
N SER A 17 3.69 7.81 32.03
CA SER A 17 3.52 7.08 33.29
C SER A 17 4.12 7.93 34.41
N ASP A 18 3.24 8.54 35.19
CA ASP A 18 3.41 8.51 36.64
C ASP A 18 2.06 8.72 37.33
N GLU A 19 1.64 7.67 38.01
CA GLU A 19 0.49 7.59 38.89
C GLU A 19 0.69 8.44 40.14
N SER A 20 -0.40 8.99 40.68
CA SER A 20 -0.65 8.96 42.11
C SER A 20 -2.15 8.96 42.43
N PRO A 21 -2.61 8.17 43.40
CA PRO A 21 -3.99 7.70 43.48
C PRO A 21 -4.87 8.69 44.23
N ALA A 22 -5.96 9.14 43.60
CA ALA A 22 -7.04 9.82 44.30
C ALA A 22 -8.04 8.78 44.84
N GLN A 23 -8.19 8.81 46.16
CA GLN A 23 -9.03 7.91 46.94
C GLN A 23 -10.51 8.07 46.60
N ASN A 24 -11.14 6.92 46.34
CA ASN A 24 -12.56 6.71 46.31
C ASN A 24 -13.21 7.12 47.66
N PRO A 25 -14.39 7.77 47.64
CA PRO A 25 -15.46 7.15 48.39
C PRO A 25 -16.83 7.22 47.69
N GLY A 26 -17.51 6.08 47.70
CA GLY A 26 -18.91 6.03 48.10
C GLY A 26 -19.88 5.75 46.97
N GLY A 27 -20.29 4.49 46.89
CA GLY A 27 -21.37 4.07 46.00
C GLY A 27 -22.74 4.57 46.44
N GLY A 28 -23.63 4.65 45.46
CA GLY A 28 -25.06 4.84 45.62
C GLY A 28 -25.74 4.40 44.34
N GLY A 29 -26.26 3.17 44.31
CA GLY A 29 -27.02 2.65 43.18
C GLY A 29 -28.43 3.24 43.09
N LEU A 30 -29.13 2.83 42.03
CA LEU A 30 -30.58 2.77 41.71
C LEU A 30 -30.65 2.88 40.17
N GLY A 31 -31.16 1.97 39.35
CA GLY A 31 -32.29 1.05 39.48
C GLY A 31 -33.55 1.70 38.92
N GLY A 32 -34.00 1.33 37.70
CA GLY A 32 -35.30 1.80 37.18
C GLY A 32 -35.59 1.46 35.71
N GLU A 33 -36.59 0.60 35.51
CA GLU A 33 -37.13 0.03 34.26
C GLU A 33 -37.93 1.03 33.38
N GLY A 34 -37.98 0.76 32.07
CA GLY A 34 -39.23 0.33 31.40
C GLY A 34 -40.14 1.33 30.66
N GLY A 35 -40.41 1.00 29.38
CA GLY A 35 -41.65 1.32 28.63
C GLY A 35 -41.59 2.58 27.78
N GLY A 36 -42.16 2.69 26.58
CA GLY A 36 -43.09 1.86 25.79
C GLY A 36 -43.57 2.75 24.62
N GLY A 37 -44.04 2.14 23.53
CA GLY A 37 -44.18 2.78 22.22
C GLY A 37 -45.27 3.85 22.07
N GLY A 38 -45.20 4.54 20.92
CA GLY A 38 -46.21 5.47 20.43
C GLY A 38 -46.00 5.77 18.94
N GLU A 39 -46.75 5.08 18.07
CA GLU A 39 -47.00 5.49 16.68
C GLU A 39 -47.95 6.69 16.64
N GLY A 40 -47.70 7.63 15.73
CA GLY A 40 -48.65 8.71 15.41
C GLY A 40 -48.06 9.68 14.38
N GLY A 41 -48.39 9.47 13.11
CA GLY A 41 -47.87 10.27 11.99
C GLY A 41 -48.50 11.65 11.81
N GLY A 42 -47.84 12.48 11.00
CA GLY A 42 -48.39 13.76 10.53
C GLY A 42 -47.34 14.71 9.94
N GLY A 43 -46.94 14.45 8.69
CA GLY A 43 -46.45 15.39 7.66
C GLY A 43 -45.77 16.71 8.06
N GLY A 44 -44.44 16.72 7.89
CA GLY A 44 -43.62 17.90 7.60
C GLY A 44 -42.49 17.46 6.66
N THR A 45 -42.31 18.13 5.53
CA THR A 45 -41.39 17.71 4.46
C THR A 45 -39.94 17.97 4.83
N SER A 46 -39.20 16.90 5.12
CA SER A 46 -37.74 16.82 5.22
C SER A 46 -37.09 16.89 3.82
N SER A 47 -37.11 18.06 3.18
CA SER A 47 -36.38 18.32 1.94
C SER A 47 -35.56 19.60 2.15
N GLU A 48 -34.23 19.63 2.18
CA GLU A 48 -33.25 18.75 1.56
C GLU A 48 -31.94 18.78 2.36
N ALA A 49 -31.75 17.85 3.31
CA ALA A 49 -30.41 17.51 3.83
C ALA A 49 -29.57 16.69 2.81
N GLY A 50 -29.94 16.77 1.52
CA GLY A 50 -29.38 16.00 0.41
C GLY A 50 -29.32 16.75 -0.92
N ALA A 51 -29.55 18.07 -0.93
CA ALA A 51 -29.43 18.90 -2.15
C ALA A 51 -28.02 19.45 -2.41
N ILE A 52 -27.06 19.11 -1.55
CA ILE A 52 -25.72 19.72 -1.57
C ILE A 52 -24.71 18.90 -2.40
N LEU A 53 -24.89 17.57 -2.48
CA LEU A 53 -23.96 16.70 -3.18
C LEU A 53 -24.58 16.15 -4.47
N PRO A 54 -23.93 16.35 -5.65
CA PRO A 54 -24.43 15.79 -6.90
C PRO A 54 -24.36 14.25 -6.92
N CYS A 55 -23.49 13.68 -6.11
CA CYS A 55 -23.32 12.24 -5.92
C CYS A 55 -23.52 11.85 -4.45
N PRO A 56 -23.82 10.57 -4.16
CA PRO A 56 -23.83 10.07 -2.78
C PRO A 56 -22.53 10.40 -2.04
N PRO A 57 -22.57 10.51 -0.70
CA PRO A 57 -21.39 10.86 0.10
C PRO A 57 -20.19 9.94 -0.19
N GLY A 58 -19.04 10.55 -0.49
CA GLY A 58 -17.82 9.82 -0.79
C GLY A 58 -17.74 9.24 -2.20
N GLU A 59 -18.70 9.50 -3.09
CA GLU A 59 -18.62 9.11 -4.50
C GLU A 59 -18.07 10.25 -5.36
N LEU A 60 -17.29 9.91 -6.39
CA LEU A 60 -16.72 10.87 -7.34
C LEU A 60 -17.71 11.19 -8.45
N GLU A 61 -18.04 12.47 -8.63
CA GLU A 61 -18.79 12.94 -9.79
C GLU A 61 -17.91 12.93 -11.05
N LEU A 62 -18.36 12.22 -12.09
CA LEU A 62 -17.69 12.15 -13.37
C LEU A 62 -18.21 13.24 -14.33
N SER A 63 -17.44 13.52 -15.39
CA SER A 63 -17.76 14.58 -16.35
C SER A 63 -19.10 14.42 -17.10
N ASP A 64 -19.67 13.22 -17.09
CA ASP A 64 -20.97 12.90 -17.69
C ASP A 64 -22.14 13.00 -16.69
N GLY A 65 -21.86 13.41 -15.46
CA GLY A 65 -22.82 13.50 -14.35
C GLY A 65 -23.14 12.17 -13.67
N SER A 66 -22.44 11.09 -14.01
CA SER A 66 -22.53 9.83 -13.28
C SER A 66 -21.65 9.86 -12.02
N CYS A 67 -21.94 8.95 -11.08
CA CYS A 67 -21.23 8.84 -9.81
C CYS A 67 -20.43 7.55 -9.77
N LEU A 68 -19.18 7.66 -9.34
CA LEU A 68 -18.26 6.55 -9.20
C LEU A 68 -18.04 6.26 -7.71
N ALA A 69 -18.39 5.03 -7.31
CA ALA A 69 -18.21 4.57 -5.93
C ALA A 69 -16.71 4.47 -5.55
N PRO A 70 -16.36 4.77 -4.30
CA PRO A 70 -14.99 4.63 -3.80
C PRO A 70 -14.56 3.16 -3.79
N GLY A 71 -13.26 2.93 -4.00
CA GLY A 71 -12.68 1.59 -4.11
C GLY A 71 -12.56 1.13 -5.56
N VAL A 72 -12.30 -0.17 -5.74
CA VAL A 72 -12.22 -0.79 -7.07
C VAL A 72 -13.63 -0.95 -7.66
N PRO A 73 -13.88 -0.49 -8.90
CA PRO A 73 -15.15 -0.71 -9.59
C PRO A 73 -15.48 -2.20 -9.78
N ALA A 74 -16.76 -2.52 -9.98
CA ALA A 74 -17.23 -3.89 -10.16
C ALA A 74 -16.60 -4.62 -11.37
N ASP A 75 -16.25 -3.88 -12.42
CA ASP A 75 -15.53 -4.36 -13.62
C ASP A 75 -14.05 -3.96 -13.61
N GLY A 76 -13.56 -3.45 -12.48
CA GLY A 76 -12.21 -2.89 -12.35
C GLY A 76 -11.14 -3.90 -11.94
N CYS A 77 -11.51 -5.07 -11.43
CA CYS A 77 -10.53 -6.06 -11.02
C CYS A 77 -9.72 -6.61 -12.20
N GLY A 78 -8.44 -6.86 -11.94
CA GLY A 78 -7.52 -7.44 -12.91
C GLY A 78 -7.93 -8.84 -13.36
N ASN A 79 -7.25 -9.36 -14.39
CA ASN A 79 -7.49 -10.73 -14.84
C ASN A 79 -7.20 -11.73 -13.71
N GLY A 80 -8.16 -12.63 -13.45
CA GLY A 80 -8.05 -13.64 -12.39
C GLY A 80 -8.45 -13.16 -10.98
N PHE A 81 -9.03 -11.97 -10.87
CA PHE A 81 -9.52 -11.41 -9.61
C PHE A 81 -11.04 -11.16 -9.69
N SER A 82 -11.71 -11.41 -8.57
CA SER A 82 -13.15 -11.16 -8.41
C SER A 82 -13.38 -9.91 -7.56
N HIS A 83 -14.41 -9.14 -7.91
CA HIS A 83 -14.79 -7.95 -7.14
C HIS A 83 -15.65 -8.34 -5.92
N VAL A 84 -15.23 -7.92 -4.74
CA VAL A 84 -15.92 -8.12 -3.46
C VAL A 84 -15.90 -6.80 -2.69
N ASP A 85 -17.07 -6.21 -2.45
CA ASP A 85 -17.27 -5.02 -1.61
C ASP A 85 -16.29 -3.86 -1.86
N GLY A 86 -16.11 -3.47 -3.14
CA GLY A 86 -15.22 -2.38 -3.53
C GLY A 86 -13.74 -2.78 -3.55
N ALA A 87 -13.40 -4.05 -3.42
CA ALA A 87 -12.04 -4.57 -3.46
C ALA A 87 -11.93 -5.75 -4.45
N CYS A 88 -10.69 -6.16 -4.73
CA CYS A 88 -10.40 -7.34 -5.51
C CYS A 88 -9.89 -8.47 -4.62
N GLU A 89 -10.35 -9.67 -4.91
CA GLU A 89 -9.89 -10.90 -4.28
C GLU A 89 -9.40 -11.87 -5.35
N ALA A 90 -8.20 -12.42 -5.14
CA ALA A 90 -7.60 -13.37 -6.07
C ALA A 90 -8.38 -14.68 -6.06
N GLU A 91 -8.81 -15.13 -7.23
CA GLU A 91 -9.37 -16.47 -7.37
C GLU A 91 -8.21 -17.48 -7.40
N MET A 92 -7.97 -18.17 -6.28
CA MET A 92 -6.88 -19.13 -6.12
C MET A 92 -7.39 -20.48 -5.61
N PRO A 93 -6.64 -21.58 -5.77
CA PRO A 93 -7.01 -22.86 -5.17
C PRO A 93 -7.01 -22.77 -3.64
N ALA A 94 -7.99 -23.41 -2.99
CA ALA A 94 -8.11 -23.41 -1.53
C ALA A 94 -6.94 -24.08 -0.79
N THR A 95 -6.15 -24.88 -1.50
CA THR A 95 -4.96 -25.55 -0.97
C THR A 95 -3.73 -25.10 -1.77
N ALA A 96 -2.64 -24.82 -1.08
CA ALA A 96 -1.37 -24.49 -1.71
C ALA A 96 -0.94 -25.58 -2.71
N CYS A 97 -0.41 -25.17 -3.86
CA CYS A 97 0.06 -26.10 -4.88
C CYS A 97 1.26 -26.90 -4.40
N ALA A 98 1.30 -28.19 -4.73
CA ALA A 98 2.43 -29.05 -4.43
C ALA A 98 3.69 -28.62 -5.20
N ALA A 99 4.86 -29.11 -4.79
CA ALA A 99 6.12 -28.87 -5.51
C ALA A 99 5.99 -29.26 -6.99
N GLY A 100 6.57 -28.46 -7.88
CA GLY A 100 6.49 -28.62 -9.34
C GLY A 100 5.13 -28.26 -9.95
N THR A 101 4.19 -27.75 -9.16
CA THR A 101 2.89 -27.29 -9.65
C THR A 101 2.62 -25.85 -9.22
N LEU A 102 1.92 -25.09 -10.05
CA LEU A 102 1.52 -23.72 -9.77
C LEU A 102 0.03 -23.51 -10.06
N ALA A 103 -0.48 -22.38 -9.58
CA ALA A 103 -1.72 -21.78 -10.01
C ALA A 103 -1.52 -20.27 -10.09
N LEU A 104 -2.18 -19.62 -11.04
CA LEU A 104 -2.19 -18.18 -11.23
C LEU A 104 -3.56 -17.60 -10.82
N PRO A 105 -3.70 -16.28 -10.66
CA PRO A 105 -5.01 -15.67 -10.43
C PRO A 105 -6.04 -16.14 -11.48
N GLY A 106 -7.23 -16.54 -11.03
CA GLY A 106 -8.29 -17.08 -11.89
C GLY A 106 -8.29 -18.61 -12.00
N GLU A 107 -7.28 -19.28 -11.44
CA GLU A 107 -7.18 -20.73 -11.46
C GLU A 107 -7.62 -21.34 -10.13
N THR A 108 -8.56 -22.28 -10.20
CA THR A 108 -9.07 -22.98 -9.01
C THR A 108 -8.38 -24.31 -8.73
N GLN A 109 -7.45 -24.71 -9.60
CA GLN A 109 -6.70 -25.96 -9.50
C GLN A 109 -5.24 -25.73 -9.88
N CYS A 110 -4.33 -26.37 -9.15
CA CYS A 110 -2.92 -26.39 -9.49
C CYS A 110 -2.66 -27.29 -10.69
N HIS A 111 -1.71 -26.88 -11.54
CA HIS A 111 -1.27 -27.66 -12.68
C HIS A 111 0.27 -27.73 -12.75
N PRO A 112 0.84 -28.73 -13.45
CA PRO A 112 2.29 -28.82 -13.66
C PRO A 112 2.84 -27.63 -14.45
N VAL A 113 4.16 -27.42 -14.35
CA VAL A 113 4.90 -26.44 -15.16
C VAL A 113 5.04 -26.97 -16.59
N GLY A 114 4.13 -26.53 -17.47
CA GLY A 114 4.04 -26.99 -18.86
C GLY A 114 3.48 -28.41 -19.00
N SER A 115 3.26 -28.84 -20.24
CA SER A 115 2.72 -30.18 -20.54
C SER A 115 3.80 -31.12 -21.08
N CYS A 116 3.86 -32.33 -20.54
CA CYS A 116 4.73 -33.37 -21.09
C CYS A 116 4.14 -33.93 -22.39
N GLY A 117 4.80 -33.68 -23.51
CA GLY A 117 4.44 -34.27 -24.80
C GLY A 117 4.65 -35.80 -24.84
N SER A 118 4.36 -36.41 -25.99
CA SER A 118 4.49 -37.88 -26.15
C SER A 118 5.80 -38.30 -26.84
N GLY A 119 6.37 -39.44 -26.44
CA GLY A 119 7.60 -39.98 -27.03
C GLY A 119 8.88 -39.47 -26.34
N GLN A 120 10.05 -39.88 -26.86
CA GLN A 120 11.34 -39.66 -26.18
C GLN A 120 11.74 -38.18 -26.05
N TRP A 121 11.28 -37.34 -26.97
CA TRP A 121 11.53 -35.89 -26.99
C TRP A 121 10.23 -35.08 -27.00
N GLY A 122 9.11 -35.68 -26.59
CA GLY A 122 7.81 -34.99 -26.51
C GLY A 122 7.40 -34.27 -27.80
N ASP A 123 6.84 -33.08 -27.62
CA ASP A 123 6.35 -32.20 -28.69
C ASP A 123 7.35 -31.10 -29.04
N ILE A 124 8.65 -31.31 -28.77
CA ILE A 124 9.72 -30.36 -29.09
C ILE A 124 9.70 -30.07 -30.61
N PRO A 125 9.78 -28.79 -31.05
CA PRO A 125 9.68 -28.39 -32.46
C PRO A 125 10.98 -28.67 -33.23
N VAL A 126 11.38 -29.94 -33.31
CA VAL A 126 12.64 -30.38 -33.92
C VAL A 126 12.68 -30.15 -35.43
N ASP A 127 13.90 -29.97 -35.95
CA ASP A 127 14.21 -29.78 -37.36
C ASP A 127 15.43 -30.61 -37.81
N GLY A 128 15.88 -30.40 -39.05
CA GLY A 128 17.03 -31.11 -39.63
C GLY A 128 18.40 -30.74 -39.02
N THR A 129 18.47 -29.71 -38.18
CA THR A 129 19.71 -29.23 -37.54
C THR A 129 19.76 -29.52 -36.03
N THR A 130 18.66 -30.02 -35.48
CA THR A 130 18.48 -30.33 -34.06
C THR A 130 19.54 -31.31 -33.53
N GLN A 131 20.12 -30.96 -32.39
CA GLN A 131 20.99 -31.82 -31.60
C GLN A 131 20.18 -32.53 -30.53
N TYR A 132 20.16 -33.86 -30.56
CA TYR A 132 19.41 -34.69 -29.63
C TYR A 132 20.29 -35.08 -28.45
N VAL A 133 19.73 -35.01 -27.24
CA VAL A 133 20.40 -35.33 -25.99
C VAL A 133 19.58 -36.40 -25.23
N ASN A 134 20.25 -37.44 -24.73
CA ASN A 134 19.69 -38.45 -23.84
C ASN A 134 20.80 -39.00 -22.91
N ALA A 135 20.68 -38.74 -21.61
CA ALA A 135 21.64 -39.20 -20.59
C ALA A 135 21.79 -40.73 -20.53
N SER A 136 20.74 -41.50 -20.89
CA SER A 136 20.76 -42.96 -20.84
C SER A 136 21.47 -43.60 -22.04
N PHE A 137 21.86 -42.81 -23.05
CA PHE A 137 22.47 -43.35 -24.26
C PHE A 137 23.90 -43.84 -23.99
N THR A 138 24.18 -45.10 -24.29
CA THR A 138 25.47 -45.74 -24.00
C THR A 138 26.41 -45.78 -25.20
N GLY A 139 25.91 -45.58 -26.42
CA GLY A 139 26.66 -45.69 -27.67
C GLY A 139 27.60 -44.50 -27.96
N ALA A 140 28.14 -44.49 -29.18
CA ALA A 140 28.88 -43.34 -29.71
C ALA A 140 27.89 -42.27 -30.20
N SER A 141 28.09 -41.03 -29.75
CA SER A 141 27.18 -39.91 -30.02
C SER A 141 27.58 -39.18 -31.31
N THR A 142 26.59 -38.86 -32.13
CA THR A 142 26.71 -37.97 -33.30
C THR A 142 25.75 -36.78 -33.24
N GLY A 143 24.92 -36.72 -32.19
CA GLY A 143 23.89 -35.69 -32.03
C GLY A 143 22.60 -35.96 -32.77
N SER A 144 22.52 -37.05 -33.55
CA SER A 144 21.26 -37.48 -34.19
C SER A 144 20.33 -38.16 -33.18
N ALA A 145 19.03 -38.24 -33.48
CA ALA A 145 18.06 -38.95 -32.64
C ALA A 145 18.45 -40.42 -32.35
N SER A 146 19.08 -41.11 -33.30
CA SER A 146 19.54 -42.50 -33.10
C SER A 146 20.85 -42.63 -32.30
N GLN A 147 21.62 -41.54 -32.22
CA GLN A 147 22.93 -41.47 -31.57
C GLN A 147 23.08 -40.15 -30.80
N PRO A 148 22.21 -39.89 -29.80
CA PRO A 148 22.14 -38.60 -29.14
C PRO A 148 23.39 -38.34 -28.30
N TRP A 149 23.63 -37.07 -27.99
CA TRP A 149 24.60 -36.65 -26.99
C TRP A 149 24.17 -37.15 -25.60
N LYS A 150 25.13 -37.42 -24.73
CA LYS A 150 24.87 -37.91 -23.36
C LYS A 150 24.69 -36.78 -22.35
N THR A 151 25.14 -35.58 -22.72
CA THR A 151 25.13 -34.39 -21.86
C THR A 151 24.55 -33.23 -22.64
N ILE A 152 23.88 -32.32 -21.95
CA ILE A 152 23.30 -31.10 -22.52
C ILE A 152 24.43 -30.22 -23.05
N GLN A 153 25.54 -30.09 -22.32
CA GLN A 153 26.68 -29.29 -22.80
C GLN A 153 27.23 -29.79 -24.14
N ALA A 154 27.24 -31.10 -24.39
CA ALA A 154 27.69 -31.63 -25.68
C ALA A 154 26.71 -31.29 -26.80
N GLY A 155 25.40 -31.28 -26.52
CA GLY A 155 24.38 -30.78 -27.44
C GLY A 155 24.54 -29.30 -27.75
N VAL A 156 24.71 -28.46 -26.72
CA VAL A 156 24.96 -27.02 -26.85
C VAL A 156 26.22 -26.74 -27.68
N ASN A 157 27.32 -27.45 -27.42
CA ASN A 157 28.57 -27.26 -28.16
C ASN A 157 28.46 -27.66 -29.65
N ALA A 158 27.59 -28.62 -29.97
CA ALA A 158 27.41 -29.13 -31.32
C ALA A 158 26.34 -28.39 -32.12
N ALA A 159 25.42 -27.70 -31.44
CA ALA A 159 24.37 -26.93 -32.09
C ALA A 159 24.97 -25.78 -32.90
N ALA A 160 24.38 -25.50 -34.05
CA ALA A 160 24.62 -24.24 -34.74
C ALA A 160 23.97 -23.09 -33.96
N ASN A 161 24.35 -21.84 -34.27
CA ASN A 161 23.63 -20.67 -33.77
C ASN A 161 22.13 -20.80 -34.09
N ASP A 162 21.29 -20.45 -33.13
CA ASP A 162 19.83 -20.56 -33.14
C ASP A 162 19.31 -22.02 -33.25
N GLY A 163 20.21 -23.00 -33.17
CA GLY A 163 19.92 -24.42 -33.25
C GLY A 163 19.18 -24.94 -32.02
N ILE A 164 18.43 -26.04 -32.20
CA ILE A 164 17.66 -26.68 -31.13
C ILE A 164 18.50 -27.78 -30.48
N VAL A 165 18.52 -27.79 -29.15
CA VAL A 165 19.03 -28.88 -28.33
C VAL A 165 17.83 -29.58 -27.68
N ALA A 166 17.41 -30.72 -28.25
CA ALA A 166 16.27 -31.49 -27.77
C ALA A 166 16.71 -32.48 -26.68
N VAL A 167 16.23 -32.28 -25.46
CA VAL A 167 16.64 -33.00 -24.25
C VAL A 167 15.55 -33.99 -23.85
N ALA A 168 15.90 -35.29 -23.90
CA ALA A 168 15.00 -36.35 -23.47
C ALA A 168 14.83 -36.37 -21.94
N ALA A 169 13.80 -37.08 -21.46
CA ALA A 169 13.58 -37.33 -20.05
C ALA A 169 14.83 -37.91 -19.38
N GLY A 170 15.21 -37.37 -18.22
CA GLY A 170 16.37 -37.83 -17.45
C GLY A 170 16.93 -36.78 -16.50
N SER A 171 17.88 -37.22 -15.67
CA SER A 171 18.65 -36.35 -14.79
C SER A 171 20.05 -36.11 -15.36
N TYR A 172 20.40 -34.83 -15.48
CA TYR A 172 21.64 -34.35 -16.07
C TYR A 172 22.46 -33.67 -14.99
N ASN A 173 23.49 -34.36 -14.49
CA ASN A 173 24.36 -33.86 -13.42
C ASN A 173 25.57 -33.13 -14.01
N GLU A 174 25.36 -31.90 -14.48
CA GLU A 174 26.36 -31.07 -15.14
C GLU A 174 26.04 -29.58 -14.96
N GLY A 175 27.05 -28.72 -15.10
CA GLY A 175 26.83 -27.29 -15.31
C GLY A 175 26.90 -26.99 -16.81
N VAL A 176 25.93 -26.25 -17.34
CA VAL A 176 25.84 -25.92 -18.76
C VAL A 176 26.20 -24.45 -18.99
N ASN A 177 27.15 -24.22 -19.90
CA ASN A 177 27.55 -22.90 -20.37
C ASN A 177 27.03 -22.68 -21.79
N VAL A 178 26.25 -21.62 -21.97
CA VAL A 178 25.70 -21.19 -23.25
C VAL A 178 26.41 -19.92 -23.70
N ASN A 179 27.34 -20.07 -24.63
CA ASN A 179 28.22 -19.00 -25.13
C ASN A 179 27.94 -18.63 -26.61
N HIS A 180 26.91 -19.22 -27.20
CA HIS A 180 26.34 -18.83 -28.49
C HIS A 180 24.82 -19.07 -28.47
N PRO A 181 24.03 -18.38 -29.30
CA PRO A 181 22.56 -18.46 -29.24
C PRO A 181 22.08 -19.88 -29.55
N VAL A 182 21.30 -20.46 -28.64
CA VAL A 182 20.69 -21.80 -28.81
C VAL A 182 19.33 -21.85 -28.14
N ARG A 183 18.52 -22.83 -28.56
CA ARG A 183 17.23 -23.14 -27.95
C ARG A 183 17.31 -24.50 -27.27
N ILE A 184 17.40 -24.51 -25.95
CA ILE A 184 17.40 -25.74 -25.14
C ILE A 184 15.96 -26.10 -24.82
N TRP A 185 15.52 -27.28 -25.24
CA TRP A 185 14.15 -27.75 -25.05
C TRP A 185 14.17 -29.12 -24.36
N GLY A 186 13.62 -29.20 -23.16
CA GLY A 186 13.28 -30.47 -22.53
C GLY A 186 11.91 -30.98 -22.96
N VAL A 187 11.64 -32.26 -22.73
CA VAL A 187 10.30 -32.84 -22.96
C VAL A 187 9.24 -32.18 -22.07
N CYS A 188 9.60 -31.82 -20.83
CA CYS A 188 8.85 -31.00 -19.87
C CYS A 188 9.66 -30.92 -18.56
N ALA A 189 9.36 -29.93 -17.73
CA ALA A 189 10.06 -29.69 -16.48
C ALA A 189 9.97 -30.90 -15.51
N ASP A 190 8.83 -31.59 -15.47
CA ASP A 190 8.60 -32.78 -14.64
C ASP A 190 9.49 -33.98 -15.00
N GLN A 191 10.05 -34.03 -16.22
CA GLN A 191 10.79 -35.19 -16.71
C GLN A 191 12.26 -34.91 -17.01
N VAL A 192 12.66 -33.64 -17.10
CA VAL A 192 14.06 -33.24 -17.36
C VAL A 192 14.57 -32.45 -16.19
N THR A 193 15.55 -32.99 -15.46
CA THR A 193 16.21 -32.27 -14.36
C THR A 193 17.66 -31.99 -14.72
N LEU A 194 18.03 -30.72 -14.76
CA LEU A 194 19.42 -30.25 -14.78
C LEU A 194 19.87 -29.95 -13.35
N ALA A 195 20.91 -30.63 -12.89
CA ALA A 195 21.45 -30.50 -11.55
C ALA A 195 22.94 -30.15 -11.56
N ALA A 196 23.37 -29.16 -10.78
CA ALA A 196 24.77 -28.76 -10.67
C ALA A 196 25.24 -28.47 -9.25
N SER A 197 26.55 -28.62 -9.01
CA SER A 197 27.18 -28.23 -7.74
C SER A 197 27.52 -26.73 -7.64
N GLY A 198 27.21 -25.94 -8.67
CA GLY A 198 27.36 -24.49 -8.73
C GLY A 198 26.15 -23.91 -9.46
N ALA A 199 26.34 -22.88 -10.30
CA ALA A 199 25.28 -22.46 -11.21
C ALA A 199 24.93 -23.59 -12.19
N ALA A 200 23.64 -23.93 -12.32
CA ALA A 200 23.23 -25.02 -13.21
C ALA A 200 23.29 -24.62 -14.68
N LEU A 201 22.78 -23.43 -15.02
CA LEU A 201 22.83 -22.88 -16.37
C LEU A 201 23.46 -21.48 -16.34
N SER A 202 24.53 -21.29 -17.11
CA SER A 202 25.20 -19.99 -17.29
C SER A 202 25.01 -19.52 -18.73
N ILE A 203 24.22 -18.48 -18.92
CA ILE A 203 23.85 -17.91 -20.22
C ILE A 203 24.63 -16.61 -20.44
N GLY A 204 25.56 -16.64 -21.39
CA GLY A 204 26.32 -15.49 -21.85
C GLY A 204 26.08 -15.15 -23.32
N ALA A 205 25.01 -15.68 -23.91
CA ALA A 205 24.65 -15.44 -25.30
C ALA A 205 23.22 -14.93 -25.41
N SER A 206 23.06 -13.81 -26.11
CA SER A 206 21.76 -13.22 -26.44
C SER A 206 20.90 -14.18 -27.28
N ALA A 207 19.59 -13.97 -27.28
CA ALA A 207 18.59 -14.78 -27.99
C ALA A 207 18.63 -16.28 -27.62
N THR A 208 19.15 -16.61 -26.43
CA THR A 208 19.07 -17.96 -25.89
C THR A 208 17.66 -18.22 -25.38
N GLU A 209 17.13 -19.41 -25.65
CA GLU A 209 15.85 -19.84 -25.09
C GLU A 209 16.01 -21.15 -24.31
N VAL A 210 15.27 -21.27 -23.22
CA VAL A 210 15.24 -22.44 -22.35
C VAL A 210 13.79 -22.82 -22.09
N HIS A 211 13.43 -24.04 -22.45
CA HIS A 211 12.04 -24.51 -22.43
C HIS A 211 11.93 -25.87 -21.72
N GLY A 212 10.91 -26.03 -20.87
CA GLY A 212 10.47 -27.34 -20.42
C GLY A 212 11.53 -28.14 -19.66
N ILE A 213 12.31 -27.48 -18.79
CA ILE A 213 13.30 -28.15 -17.92
C ILE A 213 13.12 -27.75 -16.46
N ALA A 214 13.35 -28.70 -15.56
CA ALA A 214 13.60 -28.42 -14.16
C ALA A 214 15.09 -28.15 -13.93
N VAL A 215 15.39 -27.19 -13.05
CA VAL A 215 16.73 -26.74 -12.71
C VAL A 215 16.90 -26.75 -11.20
N THR A 216 17.90 -27.46 -10.72
CA THR A 216 18.32 -27.46 -9.31
C THR A 216 19.84 -27.28 -9.21
N ALA A 217 20.30 -26.62 -8.16
CA ALA A 217 21.71 -26.28 -8.02
C ALA A 217 22.10 -26.04 -6.56
N ALA A 218 23.38 -26.22 -6.24
CA ALA A 218 23.88 -25.92 -4.91
C ALA A 218 23.82 -24.42 -4.59
N THR A 219 23.82 -23.53 -5.59
CA THR A 219 23.78 -22.07 -5.39
C THR A 219 22.69 -21.42 -6.23
N ILE A 220 23.01 -21.04 -7.47
CA ILE A 220 22.13 -20.30 -8.39
C ILE A 220 21.54 -21.28 -9.41
N GLY A 221 20.24 -21.16 -9.71
CA GLY A 221 19.63 -21.96 -10.78
C GLY A 221 20.15 -21.54 -12.14
N ILE A 222 19.77 -20.33 -12.58
CA ILE A 222 20.13 -19.78 -13.89
C ILE A 222 20.84 -18.43 -13.71
N SER A 223 22.05 -18.32 -14.24
CA SER A 223 22.80 -17.07 -14.32
C SER A 223 22.75 -16.54 -15.75
N VAL A 224 22.38 -15.27 -15.91
CA VAL A 224 22.37 -14.56 -17.19
C VAL A 224 23.32 -13.38 -17.08
N SER A 225 24.29 -13.28 -17.98
CA SER A 225 25.31 -12.23 -17.91
C SER A 225 25.65 -11.68 -19.29
N ASP A 226 25.53 -10.37 -19.46
CA ASP A 226 25.78 -9.66 -20.73
C ASP A 226 25.04 -10.33 -21.93
N ALA A 227 23.77 -10.74 -21.73
CA ALA A 227 22.97 -11.48 -22.69
C ALA A 227 21.54 -10.92 -22.79
N ASP A 228 21.17 -10.49 -23.99
CA ASP A 228 19.90 -9.82 -24.27
C ASP A 228 18.87 -10.78 -24.88
N GLN A 229 17.58 -10.53 -24.66
CA GLN A 229 16.48 -11.33 -25.20
C GLN A 229 16.55 -12.82 -24.79
N VAL A 230 16.90 -13.10 -23.54
CA VAL A 230 16.87 -14.46 -23.01
C VAL A 230 15.45 -14.85 -22.64
N LEU A 231 14.95 -15.97 -23.17
CA LEU A 231 13.63 -16.51 -22.86
C LEU A 231 13.74 -17.74 -21.96
N LEU A 232 13.03 -17.71 -20.84
CA LEU A 232 12.80 -18.85 -19.95
C LEU A 232 11.31 -19.18 -19.99
N SER A 233 10.93 -20.32 -20.53
CA SER A 233 9.52 -20.70 -20.69
C SER A 233 9.28 -22.09 -20.12
N GLU A 234 8.22 -22.24 -19.33
CA GLU A 234 7.85 -23.54 -18.74
C GLU A 234 9.03 -24.20 -18.00
N VAL A 235 9.80 -23.39 -17.26
CA VAL A 235 10.93 -23.86 -16.45
C VAL A 235 10.53 -23.96 -14.98
N TRP A 236 11.00 -25.01 -14.31
CA TRP A 236 10.83 -25.21 -12.87
C TRP A 236 12.18 -25.08 -12.16
N ILE A 237 12.40 -24.00 -11.43
CA ILE A 237 13.67 -23.71 -10.78
C ILE A 237 13.49 -23.89 -9.27
N HIS A 238 14.22 -24.83 -8.65
CA HIS A 238 13.92 -25.20 -7.27
C HIS A 238 15.11 -25.73 -6.46
N ASP A 239 14.92 -25.70 -5.14
CA ASP A 239 15.86 -26.22 -4.12
C ASP A 239 17.24 -25.56 -4.21
N LEU A 240 17.27 -24.24 -4.02
CA LEU A 240 18.46 -23.41 -4.22
C LEU A 240 18.88 -22.71 -2.92
N SER A 241 20.19 -22.59 -2.70
CA SER A 241 20.73 -21.91 -1.52
C SER A 241 21.05 -20.42 -1.74
N ASP A 242 20.82 -19.92 -2.96
CA ASP A 242 20.97 -18.52 -3.36
C ASP A 242 19.81 -18.10 -4.29
N ALA A 243 20.08 -17.62 -5.50
CA ALA A 243 19.05 -17.12 -6.41
C ALA A 243 18.46 -18.18 -7.35
N GLY A 244 17.15 -18.10 -7.62
CA GLY A 244 16.51 -18.81 -8.75
C GLY A 244 17.11 -18.39 -10.08
N VAL A 245 16.93 -17.12 -10.42
CA VAL A 245 17.54 -16.46 -11.57
C VAL A 245 18.39 -15.28 -11.11
N TRP A 246 19.62 -15.18 -11.60
CA TRP A 246 20.47 -14.01 -11.40
C TRP A 246 20.85 -13.43 -12.76
N ALA A 247 20.25 -12.31 -13.12
CA ALA A 247 20.53 -11.59 -14.36
C ALA A 247 21.37 -10.35 -14.06
N GLN A 248 22.52 -10.23 -14.72
CA GLN A 248 23.41 -9.10 -14.54
C GLN A 248 23.88 -8.51 -15.88
N GLY A 249 23.59 -7.23 -16.08
CA GLY A 249 24.20 -6.42 -17.13
C GLY A 249 25.54 -5.88 -16.67
N GLY A 250 26.48 -5.81 -17.59
CA GLY A 250 27.79 -5.23 -17.38
C GLY A 250 28.19 -4.42 -18.60
N SER A 251 28.87 -5.08 -19.55
CA SER A 251 29.38 -4.46 -20.76
C SER A 251 28.37 -4.43 -21.91
N SER A 252 27.36 -5.30 -21.86
CA SER A 252 26.31 -5.42 -22.86
C SER A 252 24.93 -5.37 -22.20
N PRO A 253 23.86 -5.01 -22.94
CA PRO A 253 22.50 -5.12 -22.43
C PRO A 253 22.20 -6.57 -21.99
N THR A 254 21.48 -6.70 -20.89
CA THR A 254 20.95 -7.98 -20.41
C THR A 254 19.45 -7.84 -20.24
N SER A 255 18.68 -8.79 -20.77
CA SER A 255 17.24 -8.86 -20.52
C SER A 255 16.75 -10.31 -20.46
N VAL A 256 15.81 -10.54 -19.55
CA VAL A 256 15.19 -11.86 -19.33
C VAL A 256 13.68 -11.72 -19.43
N ARG A 257 13.08 -12.55 -20.28
CA ARG A 257 11.64 -12.85 -20.26
C ARG A 257 11.44 -14.22 -19.65
N MET A 258 10.63 -14.30 -18.60
CA MET A 258 10.23 -15.55 -17.96
C MET A 258 8.71 -15.69 -18.05
N GLU A 259 8.25 -16.83 -18.55
CA GLU A 259 6.82 -17.08 -18.73
C GLU A 259 6.38 -18.50 -18.39
N ARG A 260 5.15 -18.65 -17.86
CA ARG A 260 4.54 -19.96 -17.52
C ARG A 260 5.45 -20.83 -16.66
N SER A 261 6.18 -20.21 -15.75
CA SER A 261 7.31 -20.83 -15.06
C SER A 261 7.17 -20.72 -13.54
N LEU A 262 7.90 -21.57 -12.82
CA LEU A 262 7.88 -21.64 -11.36
C LEU A 262 9.29 -21.52 -10.80
N ILE A 263 9.51 -20.57 -9.89
CA ILE A 263 10.65 -20.56 -8.98
C ILE A 263 10.12 -20.88 -7.57
N GLU A 264 10.68 -21.90 -6.92
CA GLU A 264 10.27 -22.25 -5.56
C GLU A 264 11.40 -22.76 -4.67
N ASN A 265 11.22 -22.64 -3.35
CA ASN A 265 12.17 -23.12 -2.35
C ASN A 265 13.60 -22.62 -2.61
N THR A 266 13.75 -21.30 -2.72
CA THR A 266 15.05 -20.62 -2.87
C THR A 266 15.40 -19.85 -1.61
N THR A 267 16.66 -19.41 -1.50
CA THR A 267 17.18 -18.75 -0.31
C THR A 267 17.87 -17.46 -0.71
N GLY A 268 17.40 -16.30 -0.28
CA GLY A 268 17.96 -15.01 -0.72
C GLY A 268 17.08 -14.34 -1.76
N TYR A 269 17.02 -14.90 -2.97
CA TYR A 269 16.28 -14.30 -4.09
C TYR A 269 15.52 -15.34 -4.92
N GLY A 270 14.30 -15.01 -5.33
CA GLY A 270 13.66 -15.70 -6.46
C GLY A 270 14.34 -15.28 -7.76
N MET A 271 14.29 -13.98 -8.06
CA MET A 271 15.00 -13.35 -9.17
C MET A 271 15.79 -12.13 -8.70
N GLY A 272 17.09 -12.10 -8.98
CA GLY A 272 17.96 -10.93 -8.86
C GLY A 272 18.25 -10.34 -10.24
N ILE A 273 17.78 -9.12 -10.49
CA ILE A 273 17.88 -8.40 -11.76
C ILE A 273 18.76 -7.16 -11.54
N VAL A 274 20.00 -7.23 -11.98
CA VAL A 274 21.00 -6.18 -11.79
C VAL A 274 21.34 -5.57 -13.15
N GLN A 275 21.08 -4.27 -13.32
CA GLN A 275 21.34 -3.55 -14.57
C GLN A 275 20.77 -4.28 -15.80
N SER A 276 19.58 -4.87 -15.65
CA SER A 276 18.97 -5.78 -16.63
C SER A 276 17.47 -5.52 -16.73
N GLY A 277 16.88 -5.83 -17.90
CA GLY A 277 15.44 -5.77 -18.11
C GLY A 277 14.75 -7.06 -17.69
N LEU A 278 13.52 -6.98 -17.20
CA LEU A 278 12.71 -8.13 -16.80
C LEU A 278 11.30 -8.04 -17.41
N GLN A 279 10.85 -9.15 -18.01
CA GLN A 279 9.44 -9.43 -18.23
C GLN A 279 9.09 -10.74 -17.55
N LEU A 280 8.40 -10.67 -16.41
CA LEU A 280 7.88 -11.83 -15.70
C LEU A 280 6.37 -11.92 -15.95
N VAL A 281 5.94 -12.98 -16.63
CA VAL A 281 4.56 -13.11 -17.11
C VAL A 281 4.01 -14.50 -16.77
N ASP A 282 2.75 -14.61 -16.33
CA ASP A 282 2.10 -15.91 -16.10
C ASP A 282 2.94 -16.86 -15.25
N SER A 283 3.59 -16.37 -14.19
CA SER A 283 4.60 -17.14 -13.45
C SER A 283 4.41 -17.02 -11.94
N ALA A 284 4.93 -18.02 -11.22
CA ALA A 284 4.91 -18.03 -9.76
C ALA A 284 6.33 -18.03 -9.19
N ILE A 285 6.56 -17.19 -8.18
CA ILE A 285 7.76 -17.20 -7.35
C ILE A 285 7.30 -17.36 -5.91
N ARG A 286 7.74 -18.44 -5.26
CA ARG A 286 7.24 -18.77 -3.93
C ARG A 286 8.27 -19.39 -3.02
N ASP A 287 7.99 -19.36 -1.72
CA ASP A 287 8.79 -20.04 -0.71
C ASP A 287 10.26 -19.56 -0.74
N VAL A 288 10.45 -18.24 -0.81
CA VAL A 288 11.78 -17.61 -0.82
C VAL A 288 12.20 -17.30 0.61
N SER A 289 13.10 -18.11 1.13
CA SER A 289 13.60 -18.02 2.50
C SER A 289 14.69 -16.97 2.66
N ALA A 290 14.89 -16.51 3.89
CA ALA A 290 15.98 -15.61 4.22
C ALA A 290 17.35 -16.27 3.97
N ASN A 291 18.29 -15.51 3.43
CA ASN A 291 19.67 -15.95 3.24
C ASN A 291 20.37 -16.33 4.56
N THR A 292 21.59 -16.85 4.48
CA THR A 292 22.34 -17.29 5.69
C THR A 292 22.61 -16.17 6.71
N GLN A 293 22.55 -14.90 6.32
CA GLN A 293 22.63 -13.77 7.24
C GLN A 293 21.27 -13.38 7.85
N GLY A 294 20.18 -14.00 7.40
CA GLY A 294 18.80 -13.74 7.83
C GLY A 294 18.16 -12.50 7.20
N ASN A 295 18.82 -11.86 6.23
CA ASN A 295 18.49 -10.49 5.82
C ASN A 295 17.51 -10.40 4.64
N TRP A 296 17.57 -11.34 3.69
CA TRP A 296 16.91 -11.22 2.39
C TRP A 296 16.26 -12.54 1.98
N GLY A 297 14.97 -12.51 1.66
CA GLY A 297 14.21 -13.62 1.05
C GLY A 297 13.25 -13.07 0.00
N VAL A 298 13.79 -12.33 -0.96
CA VAL A 298 13.02 -11.46 -1.86
C VAL A 298 12.55 -12.21 -3.09
N ALA A 299 11.28 -12.12 -3.47
CA ALA A 299 10.80 -12.75 -4.70
C ALA A 299 11.47 -12.13 -5.95
N VAL A 300 11.39 -10.80 -6.10
CA VAL A 300 12.04 -10.08 -7.21
C VAL A 300 12.79 -8.87 -6.69
N MET A 301 14.09 -8.80 -6.99
CA MET A 301 14.90 -7.60 -6.78
C MET A 301 15.36 -7.06 -8.12
N ALA A 302 14.99 -5.83 -8.45
CA ALA A 302 15.52 -5.06 -9.58
C ALA A 302 16.38 -3.90 -9.07
N THR A 303 17.61 -3.77 -9.55
CA THR A 303 18.54 -2.71 -9.14
C THR A 303 19.42 -2.27 -10.32
N GLN A 304 19.67 -0.96 -10.46
CA GLN A 304 20.52 -0.42 -11.54
C GLN A 304 21.77 0.26 -10.97
N ALA A 305 22.91 0.03 -11.62
CA ALA A 305 24.24 0.46 -11.18
C ALA A 305 24.95 1.47 -12.12
N VAL A 306 24.21 2.40 -12.77
CA VAL A 306 24.73 3.69 -13.31
C VAL A 306 24.90 3.87 -14.84
N LEU A 307 24.36 3.05 -15.77
CA LEU A 307 24.41 3.43 -17.20
C LEU A 307 23.16 3.10 -18.03
N PRO A 308 22.81 3.92 -19.06
CA PRO A 308 21.77 3.62 -20.04
C PRO A 308 22.17 2.49 -21.02
N PRO A 309 21.22 1.85 -21.73
CA PRO A 309 19.77 2.12 -21.71
C PRO A 309 19.12 1.69 -20.39
N LYS A 310 18.09 2.42 -19.99
CA LYS A 310 17.31 2.08 -18.80
C LYS A 310 16.51 0.82 -19.06
N PRO A 311 16.71 -0.24 -18.27
CA PRO A 311 15.87 -1.41 -18.43
C PRO A 311 14.45 -1.11 -17.97
N THR A 312 13.49 -1.88 -18.47
CA THR A 312 12.11 -1.87 -17.99
C THR A 312 11.85 -3.11 -17.17
N ILE A 313 10.99 -2.97 -16.16
CA ILE A 313 10.54 -4.09 -15.32
C ILE A 313 9.03 -4.25 -15.53
N LEU A 314 8.62 -5.39 -16.09
CA LEU A 314 7.23 -5.79 -16.21
C LEU A 314 7.00 -7.04 -15.38
N VAL A 315 6.03 -6.99 -14.46
CA VAL A 315 5.50 -8.15 -13.75
C VAL A 315 4.01 -8.21 -14.02
N GLN A 316 3.55 -9.25 -14.72
CA GLN A 316 2.18 -9.33 -15.20
C GLN A 316 1.58 -10.70 -14.94
N HIS A 317 0.38 -10.72 -14.34
CA HIS A 317 -0.37 -11.95 -14.11
C HIS A 317 0.46 -13.01 -13.36
N CYS A 318 1.07 -12.60 -12.26
CA CYS A 318 2.01 -13.41 -11.49
C CYS A 318 1.54 -13.65 -10.05
N VAL A 319 2.15 -14.63 -9.40
CA VAL A 319 2.03 -14.87 -7.95
C VAL A 319 3.40 -14.76 -7.31
N LEU A 320 3.57 -13.80 -6.39
CA LEU A 320 4.75 -13.66 -5.54
C LEU A 320 4.32 -13.94 -4.10
N GLU A 321 4.64 -15.11 -3.55
CA GLU A 321 4.06 -15.53 -2.27
C GLU A 321 5.02 -16.22 -1.31
N ARG A 322 4.75 -16.13 -0.01
CA ARG A 322 5.55 -16.79 1.07
C ARG A 322 7.02 -16.42 0.96
N THR A 323 7.28 -15.13 0.95
CA THR A 323 8.63 -14.54 0.86
C THR A 323 8.99 -13.91 2.20
N ARG A 324 10.23 -13.42 2.31
CA ARG A 324 10.71 -12.68 3.48
C ARG A 324 11.36 -11.36 3.10
N SER A 325 11.22 -10.37 3.98
CA SER A 325 11.73 -9.02 3.84
C SER A 325 10.98 -8.19 2.79
N VAL A 326 10.89 -8.64 1.54
CA VAL A 326 10.17 -7.91 0.47
C VAL A 326 9.60 -8.86 -0.57
N GLY A 327 8.38 -8.62 -1.05
CA GLY A 327 7.82 -9.30 -2.23
C GLY A 327 8.54 -8.87 -3.50
N LEU A 328 8.40 -7.60 -3.87
CA LEU A 328 9.04 -6.99 -5.03
C LEU A 328 9.75 -5.69 -4.64
N VAL A 329 11.05 -5.59 -4.92
CA VAL A 329 11.83 -4.37 -4.73
C VAL A 329 12.38 -3.85 -6.06
N ILE A 330 12.16 -2.57 -6.32
CA ILE A 330 12.73 -1.83 -7.44
C ILE A 330 13.60 -0.73 -6.88
N GLN A 331 14.90 -0.80 -7.14
CA GLN A 331 15.88 0.20 -6.72
C GLN A 331 16.43 0.91 -7.94
N SER A 332 16.60 2.23 -7.83
CA SER A 332 17.03 3.11 -8.92
C SER A 332 15.91 3.40 -9.94
N SER A 333 16.25 4.16 -10.97
CA SER A 333 15.34 4.94 -11.81
C SER A 333 14.75 4.14 -12.97
N PHE A 334 14.14 2.99 -12.65
CA PHE A 334 13.43 2.13 -13.58
C PHE A 334 12.04 2.69 -13.95
N GLU A 335 11.63 2.42 -15.19
CA GLU A 335 10.22 2.36 -15.55
C GLU A 335 9.70 0.96 -15.23
N SER A 336 8.75 0.88 -14.31
CA SER A 336 8.26 -0.39 -13.78
C SER A 336 6.74 -0.49 -13.83
N THR A 337 6.22 -1.64 -14.26
CA THR A 337 4.79 -1.94 -14.34
C THR A 337 4.49 -3.26 -13.65
N ILE A 338 3.53 -3.23 -12.73
CA ILE A 338 2.97 -4.40 -12.06
C ILE A 338 1.48 -4.47 -12.42
N GLU A 339 1.07 -5.54 -13.09
CA GLU A 339 -0.30 -5.71 -13.59
C GLU A 339 -0.85 -7.08 -13.19
N ASP A 340 -2.12 -7.12 -12.76
CA ASP A 340 -2.87 -8.34 -12.48
C ASP A 340 -2.10 -9.34 -11.59
N THR A 341 -1.32 -8.82 -10.63
CA THR A 341 -0.36 -9.64 -9.87
C THR A 341 -0.83 -9.76 -8.42
N LEU A 342 -0.70 -10.98 -7.88
CA LEU A 342 -0.91 -11.27 -6.47
C LEU A 342 0.44 -11.28 -5.74
N ILE A 343 0.59 -10.39 -4.76
CA ILE A 343 1.74 -10.38 -3.84
C ILE A 343 1.21 -10.66 -2.44
N ARG A 344 1.63 -11.76 -1.82
CA ARG A 344 1.10 -12.14 -0.50
C ARG A 344 2.04 -12.89 0.42
N ASP A 345 1.66 -12.99 1.69
CA ASP A 345 2.40 -13.74 2.70
C ASP A 345 3.86 -13.29 2.80
N VAL A 346 4.09 -11.96 2.82
CA VAL A 346 5.44 -11.39 2.89
C VAL A 346 5.80 -11.12 4.34
N LEU A 347 6.63 -12.00 4.91
CA LEU A 347 7.00 -11.92 6.32
C LEU A 347 8.21 -10.99 6.56
N PRO A 348 8.39 -10.46 7.78
CA PRO A 348 9.57 -9.68 8.11
C PRO A 348 10.88 -10.47 8.00
N SER A 349 11.99 -9.72 7.94
CA SER A 349 13.36 -10.22 8.00
C SER A 349 13.59 -11.03 9.28
N VAL A 350 14.28 -12.17 9.17
CA VAL A 350 14.62 -13.00 10.36
C VAL A 350 15.71 -12.32 11.20
N ALA A 351 16.61 -11.58 10.55
CA ALA A 351 17.76 -10.97 11.21
C ALA A 351 17.40 -9.75 12.05
N THR A 352 16.52 -8.90 11.53
CA THR A 352 16.16 -7.62 12.16
C THR A 352 14.75 -7.62 12.74
N GLY A 353 13.87 -8.52 12.29
CA GLY A 353 12.44 -8.43 12.55
C GLY A 353 11.75 -7.34 11.73
N GLU A 354 12.49 -6.56 10.94
CA GLU A 354 11.97 -5.41 10.18
C GLU A 354 11.62 -5.81 8.73
N ASN A 355 11.03 -4.86 7.99
CA ASN A 355 10.49 -5.03 6.64
C ASN A 355 9.32 -6.03 6.61
N GLY A 356 9.09 -6.62 5.44
CA GLY A 356 7.89 -7.39 5.11
C GLY A 356 7.09 -6.74 3.99
N PHE A 357 7.70 -5.84 3.22
CA PHE A 357 6.99 -4.99 2.28
C PHE A 357 6.41 -5.79 1.11
N GLY A 358 5.17 -5.53 0.73
CA GLY A 358 4.62 -6.08 -0.50
C GLY A 358 5.41 -5.59 -1.71
N VAL A 359 5.38 -4.27 -1.94
CA VAL A 359 6.15 -3.58 -2.98
C VAL A 359 7.00 -2.47 -2.35
N TRP A 360 8.27 -2.40 -2.73
CA TRP A 360 9.18 -1.33 -2.32
C TRP A 360 9.87 -0.71 -3.54
N GLN A 361 9.52 0.52 -3.86
CA GLN A 361 10.25 1.33 -4.83
C GLN A 361 11.18 2.29 -4.09
N ARG A 362 12.47 2.22 -4.39
CA ARG A 362 13.52 3.07 -3.82
C ARG A 362 14.24 3.82 -4.91
N HIS A 363 14.02 5.12 -4.98
CA HIS A 363 14.82 5.98 -5.83
C HIS A 363 16.26 6.10 -5.26
N VAL A 364 17.24 6.08 -6.17
CA VAL A 364 18.66 6.22 -5.83
C VAL A 364 19.25 7.25 -6.80
N THR A 365 19.59 8.44 -6.29
CA THR A 365 19.90 9.66 -7.07
C THR A 365 21.16 9.65 -7.93
N SER A 366 21.85 8.53 -8.05
CA SER A 366 23.12 8.50 -8.77
C SER A 366 23.03 8.91 -10.25
N ASP A 367 21.83 8.92 -10.85
CA ASP A 367 21.59 9.27 -12.25
C ASP A 367 20.72 10.52 -12.49
N GLY A 368 20.14 11.14 -11.45
CA GLY A 368 19.34 12.37 -11.55
C GLY A 368 17.97 12.24 -12.23
N GLU A 369 17.51 11.02 -12.55
CA GLU A 369 16.19 10.76 -13.13
C GLU A 369 15.29 10.05 -12.12
N ARG A 370 13.98 10.32 -12.09
CA ARG A 370 13.08 9.72 -11.09
C ARG A 370 12.68 8.29 -11.49
N ALA A 371 12.47 7.44 -10.50
CA ALA A 371 11.88 6.12 -10.71
C ALA A 371 10.37 6.27 -10.86
N HIS A 372 9.76 5.54 -11.81
CA HIS A 372 8.32 5.57 -12.02
C HIS A 372 7.73 4.15 -11.93
N LEU A 373 6.74 4.00 -11.06
CA LEU A 373 6.07 2.73 -10.78
C LEU A 373 4.58 2.82 -11.11
N THR A 374 4.12 2.00 -12.05
CA THR A 374 2.69 1.77 -12.29
C THR A 374 2.25 0.44 -11.66
N ILE A 375 1.20 0.46 -10.86
CA ILE A 375 0.52 -0.73 -10.34
C ILE A 375 -0.94 -0.69 -10.77
N ARG A 376 -1.42 -1.76 -11.40
CA ARG A 376 -2.81 -1.86 -11.86
C ARG A 376 -3.42 -3.23 -11.63
N GLY A 377 -4.70 -3.26 -11.25
CA GLY A 377 -5.48 -4.51 -11.21
C GLY A 377 -4.94 -5.57 -10.26
N SER A 378 -4.11 -5.17 -9.29
CA SER A 378 -3.30 -6.09 -8.49
C SER A 378 -3.80 -6.20 -7.05
N VAL A 379 -3.41 -7.28 -6.36
CA VAL A 379 -3.71 -7.50 -4.94
C VAL A 379 -2.41 -7.67 -4.17
N ILE A 380 -2.23 -6.84 -3.15
CA ILE A 380 -1.14 -6.94 -2.18
C ILE A 380 -1.78 -7.24 -0.83
N GLU A 381 -1.55 -8.43 -0.28
CA GLU A 381 -2.24 -8.88 0.93
C GLU A 381 -1.37 -9.65 1.93
N GLN A 382 -1.72 -9.62 3.21
CA GLN A 382 -1.03 -10.42 4.23
C GLN A 382 0.49 -10.15 4.23
N VAL A 383 0.84 -8.87 4.28
CA VAL A 383 2.22 -8.37 4.27
C VAL A 383 2.50 -7.63 5.58
N HIS A 384 3.77 -7.34 5.86
CA HIS A 384 4.16 -6.63 7.08
C HIS A 384 4.81 -5.27 6.77
N THR A 385 4.65 -4.33 7.70
CA THR A 385 5.20 -2.98 7.67
C THR A 385 4.64 -2.04 6.60
N ASN A 386 4.70 -2.39 5.31
CA ASN A 386 4.11 -1.58 4.24
C ASN A 386 3.51 -2.48 3.15
N GLY A 387 2.29 -2.20 2.72
CA GLY A 387 1.74 -2.79 1.50
C GLY A 387 2.53 -2.33 0.29
N ILE A 388 2.55 -1.02 0.06
CA ILE A 388 3.30 -0.36 -1.01
C ILE A 388 4.09 0.79 -0.40
N LEU A 389 5.42 0.78 -0.58
CA LEU A 389 6.32 1.85 -0.15
C LEU A 389 6.97 2.52 -1.37
N ILE A 390 6.70 3.81 -1.53
CA ILE A 390 7.28 4.72 -2.53
C ILE A 390 8.30 5.60 -1.82
N TYR A 391 9.58 5.32 -2.04
CA TYR A 391 10.70 5.99 -1.38
C TYR A 391 11.43 6.88 -2.39
N GLY A 392 11.08 8.16 -2.42
CA GLY A 392 11.71 9.19 -3.25
C GLY A 392 11.39 9.18 -4.76
N GLY A 393 10.33 8.50 -5.20
CA GLY A 393 9.98 8.34 -6.63
C GLY A 393 8.54 8.71 -6.98
N ASP A 394 8.12 8.34 -8.18
CA ASP A 394 6.79 8.60 -8.74
C ASP A 394 5.97 7.31 -8.84
N ALA A 395 4.68 7.37 -8.50
CA ALA A 395 3.80 6.20 -8.58
C ALA A 395 2.40 6.48 -9.12
N GLU A 396 1.91 5.59 -9.98
CA GLU A 396 0.52 5.51 -10.42
C GLU A 396 -0.08 4.18 -9.96
N ILE A 397 -1.01 4.23 -9.01
CA ILE A 397 -1.68 3.05 -8.43
C ILE A 397 -3.16 3.10 -8.81
N GLU A 398 -3.64 2.09 -9.50
CA GLU A 398 -4.99 2.07 -10.06
C GLU A 398 -5.66 0.71 -9.86
N ARG A 399 -6.94 0.66 -9.47
CA ARG A 399 -7.71 -0.60 -9.37
C ARG A 399 -6.97 -1.68 -8.58
N THR A 400 -6.32 -1.26 -7.49
CA THR A 400 -5.45 -2.11 -6.69
C THR A 400 -6.01 -2.26 -5.29
N THR A 401 -5.95 -3.48 -4.75
CA THR A 401 -6.34 -3.75 -3.36
C THR A 401 -5.09 -3.99 -2.53
N VAL A 402 -4.93 -3.23 -1.46
CA VAL A 402 -3.94 -3.45 -0.43
C VAL A 402 -4.68 -3.83 0.85
N ARG A 403 -4.46 -5.03 1.39
CA ARG A 403 -5.20 -5.47 2.58
C ARG A 403 -4.38 -6.28 3.56
N ASP A 404 -4.82 -6.28 4.82
CA ASP A 404 -4.21 -7.09 5.87
C ASP A 404 -2.70 -6.83 5.98
N VAL A 405 -2.34 -5.55 6.06
CA VAL A 405 -0.96 -5.13 6.34
C VAL A 405 -0.76 -5.13 7.84
N ASP A 406 0.10 -6.02 8.35
CA ASP A 406 0.42 -6.13 9.77
C ASP A 406 1.68 -5.33 10.14
N THR A 407 1.99 -5.24 11.42
CA THR A 407 3.22 -4.57 11.90
C THR A 407 4.40 -5.53 11.84
N ASP A 408 5.61 -5.00 11.80
CA ASP A 408 6.83 -5.80 11.99
C ASP A 408 7.08 -6.20 13.46
N GLY A 409 6.27 -5.71 14.39
CA GLY A 409 6.50 -5.90 15.83
C GLY A 409 7.74 -5.17 16.36
N SER A 410 8.35 -4.27 15.56
CA SER A 410 9.43 -3.40 16.02
C SER A 410 8.88 -2.29 16.94
N PRO A 411 9.71 -1.65 17.79
CA PRO A 411 9.28 -0.49 18.56
C PRO A 411 8.71 0.61 17.65
N GLY A 412 7.46 1.03 17.92
CA GLY A 412 6.71 1.97 17.06
C GLY A 412 5.79 1.30 16.04
N GLU A 413 5.86 -0.03 15.92
CA GLU A 413 4.93 -0.90 15.19
C GLU A 413 4.51 -0.32 13.84
N TRP A 414 5.46 -0.27 12.93
CA TRP A 414 5.23 0.31 11.62
C TRP A 414 4.31 -0.61 10.82
N GLY A 415 3.24 -0.03 10.28
CA GLY A 415 2.27 -0.65 9.39
C GLY A 415 1.65 0.45 8.53
N ALA A 416 1.69 0.34 7.21
CA ALA A 416 0.96 1.27 6.34
C ALA A 416 0.43 0.52 5.13
N GLY A 417 -0.80 0.80 4.70
CA GLY A 417 -1.29 0.29 3.42
C GLY A 417 -0.42 0.80 2.28
N ILE A 418 -0.42 2.12 2.08
CA ILE A 418 0.40 2.80 1.08
C ILE A 418 1.17 3.94 1.74
N ARG A 419 2.49 3.99 1.55
CA ARG A 419 3.34 5.06 2.08
C ARG A 419 4.13 5.74 0.96
N PHE A 420 4.05 7.06 0.92
CA PHE A 420 4.94 7.95 0.19
C PHE A 420 5.90 8.58 1.18
N TYR A 421 7.20 8.35 0.99
CA TYR A 421 8.24 8.77 1.93
C TYR A 421 9.38 9.46 1.20
N ASP A 422 9.67 10.69 1.58
CA ASP A 422 10.84 11.42 1.08
C ASP A 422 12.12 11.04 1.84
N PRO A 423 13.14 10.47 1.17
CA PRO A 423 14.44 10.27 1.79
C PRO A 423 15.12 11.56 2.22
N GLU A 424 15.34 11.71 3.53
CA GLU A 424 16.15 12.77 4.14
C GLU A 424 17.57 12.87 3.55
N ASP A 425 18.12 11.77 3.03
CA ASP A 425 19.50 11.73 2.54
C ASP A 425 19.66 12.24 1.10
N VAL A 426 18.58 12.71 0.47
CA VAL A 426 18.57 12.94 -0.97
C VAL A 426 17.70 14.14 -1.40
N ALA A 427 18.33 15.31 -1.60
CA ALA A 427 17.61 16.50 -2.07
C ALA A 427 16.87 16.28 -3.41
N GLY A 428 15.63 16.78 -3.51
CA GLY A 428 14.82 16.77 -4.73
C GLY A 428 14.08 15.46 -5.00
N THR A 429 13.88 14.63 -3.96
CA THR A 429 13.21 13.34 -4.08
C THR A 429 11.77 13.33 -3.63
N GLN A 430 11.17 14.48 -3.31
CA GLN A 430 9.77 14.64 -2.93
C GLN A 430 8.87 13.65 -3.71
N PRO A 431 8.36 12.58 -3.10
CA PRO A 431 7.63 11.56 -3.81
C PRO A 431 6.35 12.14 -4.39
N THR A 432 5.99 11.71 -5.59
CA THR A 432 4.69 12.07 -6.17
C THR A 432 3.87 10.83 -6.46
N GLY A 433 2.57 10.91 -6.33
CA GLY A 433 1.74 9.79 -6.75
C GLY A 433 0.28 10.06 -6.95
N THR A 434 -0.34 9.15 -7.69
CA THR A 434 -1.79 9.11 -7.84
C THR A 434 -2.31 7.74 -7.46
N VAL A 435 -3.36 7.70 -6.65
CA VAL A 435 -4.06 6.48 -6.26
C VAL A 435 -5.50 6.61 -6.71
N ARG A 436 -5.94 5.74 -7.61
CA ARG A 436 -7.28 5.79 -8.22
C ARG A 436 -8.03 4.50 -8.05
N GLN A 437 -9.32 4.59 -7.75
CA GLN A 437 -10.22 3.43 -7.81
C GLN A 437 -9.66 2.24 -7.05
N SER A 438 -9.09 2.48 -5.86
CA SER A 438 -8.29 1.50 -5.13
C SER A 438 -8.74 1.40 -3.69
N THR A 439 -8.42 0.28 -3.06
CA THR A 439 -8.86 -0.02 -1.69
C THR A 439 -7.69 -0.34 -0.79
N VAL A 440 -7.67 0.30 0.37
CA VAL A 440 -6.77 -0.03 1.48
C VAL A 440 -7.61 -0.50 2.66
N ASP A 441 -7.42 -1.75 3.07
CA ASP A 441 -8.32 -2.41 4.01
C ASP A 441 -7.55 -3.10 5.14
N ARG A 442 -7.92 -2.85 6.39
CA ARG A 442 -7.29 -3.48 7.56
C ARG A 442 -5.77 -3.31 7.65
N ALA A 443 -5.25 -2.15 7.23
CA ALA A 443 -3.86 -1.79 7.46
C ALA A 443 -3.62 -1.44 8.94
N HIS A 444 -2.64 -2.08 9.56
CA HIS A 444 -2.24 -1.76 10.93
C HIS A 444 -1.54 -0.39 10.94
N ARG A 445 -1.76 0.41 11.98
CA ARG A 445 -1.28 1.78 12.20
C ARG A 445 -1.83 2.88 11.28
N VAL A 446 -1.65 2.79 9.95
CA VAL A 446 -2.13 3.82 9.00
C VAL A 446 -2.65 3.19 7.70
N GLY A 447 -3.77 3.69 7.16
CA GLY A 447 -4.21 3.34 5.81
C GLY A 447 -3.27 3.87 4.73
N ILE A 448 -3.25 5.19 4.53
CA ILE A 448 -2.38 5.87 3.54
C ILE A 448 -1.59 6.98 4.22
N GLU A 449 -0.29 7.04 3.96
CA GLU A 449 0.64 7.92 4.68
C GLU A 449 1.55 8.69 3.72
N LEU A 450 1.60 10.01 3.87
CA LEU A 450 2.46 10.93 3.11
C LEU A 450 3.42 11.63 4.07
N TRP A 451 4.71 11.56 3.78
CA TRP A 451 5.80 12.25 4.47
C TRP A 451 6.63 13.02 3.47
N GLY A 452 6.46 14.35 3.46
CA GLY A 452 7.03 15.24 2.44
C GLY A 452 6.66 14.81 1.03
N ALA A 453 5.39 14.50 0.77
CA ALA A 453 4.98 13.94 -0.52
C ALA A 453 3.79 14.68 -1.12
N VAL A 454 3.66 14.59 -2.44
CA VAL A 454 2.50 15.12 -3.18
C VAL A 454 1.67 13.95 -3.67
N ALA A 455 0.41 13.83 -3.23
CA ALA A 455 -0.46 12.76 -3.72
C ALA A 455 -1.88 13.20 -4.04
N VAL A 456 -2.45 12.59 -5.08
CA VAL A 456 -3.86 12.71 -5.45
C VAL A 456 -4.54 11.35 -5.26
N LEU A 457 -5.56 11.30 -4.42
CA LEU A 457 -6.41 10.14 -4.15
C LEU A 457 -7.79 10.39 -4.76
N GLU A 458 -8.20 9.57 -5.73
CA GLU A 458 -9.51 9.69 -6.39
C GLU A 458 -10.27 8.37 -6.32
N SER A 459 -11.52 8.39 -5.84
CA SER A 459 -12.33 7.17 -5.74
C SER A 459 -11.65 6.09 -4.87
N VAL A 460 -11.03 6.48 -3.75
CA VAL A 460 -10.28 5.57 -2.87
C VAL A 460 -11.12 5.20 -1.65
N LEU A 461 -11.15 3.90 -1.33
CA LEU A 461 -11.74 3.37 -0.10
C LEU A 461 -10.62 3.02 0.89
N VAL A 462 -10.61 3.66 2.06
CA VAL A 462 -9.76 3.29 3.20
C VAL A 462 -10.68 2.76 4.30
N ARG A 463 -10.49 1.52 4.73
CA ARG A 463 -11.39 0.85 5.67
C ARG A 463 -10.65 0.13 6.79
N ASP A 464 -11.20 0.28 8.00
CA ASP A 464 -10.82 -0.43 9.22
C ASP A 464 -9.31 -0.45 9.52
N PRO A 465 -8.57 0.68 9.40
CA PRO A 465 -7.18 0.69 9.81
C PRO A 465 -7.08 0.38 11.31
N LYS A 466 -6.16 -0.52 11.67
CA LYS A 466 -6.09 -1.09 13.02
C LYS A 466 -5.13 -0.28 13.89
N PRO A 467 -5.46 0.02 15.15
CA PRO A 467 -4.49 0.57 16.09
C PRO A 467 -3.40 -0.45 16.40
N ASN A 468 -2.23 0.04 16.79
CA ASN A 468 -1.09 -0.72 17.30
C ASN A 468 -1.48 -1.54 18.54
N SER A 469 -0.59 -2.44 18.96
CA SER A 469 -0.79 -3.32 20.12
C SER A 469 -0.89 -2.57 21.45
N ASP A 470 -0.32 -1.36 21.54
CA ASP A 470 -0.47 -0.43 22.67
C ASP A 470 -1.80 0.34 22.64
N GLY A 471 -2.60 0.18 21.58
CA GLY A 471 -3.88 0.84 21.37
C GLY A 471 -3.77 2.24 20.75
N GLU A 472 -2.56 2.66 20.35
CA GLU A 472 -2.29 3.92 19.66
C GLU A 472 -2.45 3.78 18.14
N HIS A 473 -2.55 4.89 17.42
CA HIS A 473 -2.72 4.97 15.97
C HIS A 473 -4.03 4.32 15.46
N GLY A 474 -3.97 3.76 14.25
CA GLY A 474 -5.14 3.28 13.50
C GLY A 474 -5.73 4.36 12.61
N PHE A 475 -4.90 5.24 12.06
CA PHE A 475 -5.31 6.37 11.27
C PHE A 475 -5.76 5.97 9.86
N GLY A 476 -6.68 6.73 9.27
CA GLY A 476 -7.09 6.54 7.88
C GLY A 476 -6.05 7.05 6.89
N VAL A 477 -6.00 8.36 6.68
CA VAL A 477 -5.07 9.05 5.79
C VAL A 477 -4.31 10.13 6.54
N ILE A 478 -2.99 10.19 6.36
CA ILE A 478 -2.13 11.18 7.01
C ILE A 478 -1.26 11.87 5.97
N ALA A 479 -1.12 13.19 6.09
CA ALA A 479 -0.10 13.98 5.40
C ALA A 479 0.68 14.86 6.39
N TYR A 480 2.00 14.64 6.45
CA TYR A 480 2.95 15.40 7.26
C TYR A 480 4.08 15.99 6.42
N GLY A 481 4.68 17.08 6.88
CA GLY A 481 5.97 17.53 6.36
C GLY A 481 7.13 16.65 6.82
N THR A 482 8.31 16.79 6.19
CA THR A 482 9.55 16.19 6.72
C THR A 482 10.13 17.03 7.86
N GLU A 483 10.71 16.38 8.86
CA GLU A 483 11.23 17.05 10.06
C GLU A 483 12.47 17.92 9.77
N ASP A 484 13.33 17.45 8.87
CA ASP A 484 14.65 18.05 8.65
C ASP A 484 14.66 19.13 7.56
N ASP A 485 14.05 18.84 6.41
CA ASP A 485 14.03 19.75 5.25
C ASP A 485 12.77 20.62 5.20
N LEU A 486 11.81 20.37 6.10
CA LEU A 486 10.55 21.09 6.20
C LEU A 486 9.74 21.04 4.90
N GLU A 487 9.93 20.01 4.08
CA GLU A 487 9.16 19.86 2.85
C GLU A 487 7.72 19.45 3.22
N PRO A 488 6.72 20.30 3.00
CA PRO A 488 5.34 19.98 3.36
C PRO A 488 4.78 18.93 2.40
N SER A 489 3.89 18.09 2.90
CA SER A 489 3.06 17.26 2.02
C SER A 489 1.93 18.09 1.39
N ASP A 490 1.50 17.70 0.19
CA ASP A 490 0.32 18.23 -0.49
C ASP A 490 -0.62 17.09 -0.88
N LEU A 491 -1.81 17.09 -0.30
CA LEU A 491 -2.78 16.01 -0.40
C LEU A 491 -4.07 16.47 -1.06
N VAL A 492 -4.51 15.76 -2.11
CA VAL A 492 -5.83 15.96 -2.73
C VAL A 492 -6.66 14.68 -2.59
N LEU A 493 -7.85 14.77 -1.99
CA LEU A 493 -8.86 13.70 -1.90
C LEU A 493 -10.09 14.09 -2.71
N ARG A 494 -10.57 13.19 -3.58
CA ARG A 494 -11.80 13.39 -4.36
C ARG A 494 -12.62 12.12 -4.45
N GLY A 495 -13.87 12.17 -4.00
CA GLY A 495 -14.74 10.98 -4.06
C GLY A 495 -14.18 9.83 -3.23
N CYS A 496 -13.61 10.13 -2.07
CA CYS A 496 -12.98 9.12 -1.21
C CYS A 496 -13.92 8.74 -0.06
N ARG A 497 -13.71 7.54 0.49
CA ARG A 497 -14.40 7.12 1.71
C ARG A 497 -13.41 6.52 2.70
N ILE A 498 -13.44 7.03 3.93
CA ILE A 498 -12.56 6.61 5.02
C ILE A 498 -13.45 6.12 6.16
N GLU A 499 -13.36 4.84 6.51
CA GLU A 499 -14.26 4.17 7.44
C GLU A 499 -13.51 3.49 8.58
N GLY A 500 -14.05 3.60 9.81
CA GLY A 500 -13.63 2.78 10.94
C GLY A 500 -12.22 3.09 11.47
N ALA A 501 -11.65 4.25 11.15
CA ALA A 501 -10.33 4.63 11.64
C ALA A 501 -10.35 4.95 13.14
N SER A 502 -9.27 4.63 13.84
CA SER A 502 -9.04 4.96 15.24
C SER A 502 -8.24 6.26 15.36
N GLN A 503 -8.49 7.03 16.43
CA GLN A 503 -7.92 8.35 16.74
C GLN A 503 -8.24 9.47 15.75
N SER A 504 -7.93 9.30 14.47
CA SER A 504 -8.34 10.22 13.40
C SER A 504 -8.47 9.54 12.05
N SER A 505 -9.48 9.93 11.27
CA SER A 505 -9.64 9.42 9.92
C SER A 505 -8.75 10.16 8.92
N ILE A 506 -8.63 11.49 9.04
CA ILE A 506 -7.74 12.28 8.19
C ILE A 506 -6.91 13.24 9.05
N ILE A 507 -5.60 13.29 8.82
CA ILE A 507 -4.70 14.27 9.45
C ILE A 507 -3.93 15.03 8.38
N ILE A 508 -3.97 16.36 8.45
CA ILE A 508 -3.10 17.28 7.70
C ILE A 508 -2.25 18.03 8.73
N GLY A 509 -0.98 17.65 8.88
CA GLY A 509 -0.06 18.21 9.86
C GLY A 509 1.10 18.97 9.21
N GLY A 510 1.18 20.29 9.36
CA GLY A 510 2.18 21.12 8.68
C GLY A 510 2.23 20.92 7.16
N ALA A 511 1.06 20.65 6.58
CA ALA A 511 0.86 20.24 5.20
C ALA A 511 -0.32 21.00 4.57
N THR A 512 -0.51 20.85 3.27
CA THR A 512 -1.68 21.36 2.54
C THR A 512 -2.64 20.23 2.18
N GLY A 513 -3.95 20.48 2.31
CA GLY A 513 -4.98 19.50 1.99
C GLY A 513 -6.15 20.08 1.18
N GLN A 514 -6.57 19.39 0.12
CA GLN A 514 -7.86 19.63 -0.55
C GLN A 514 -8.70 18.37 -0.43
N ILE A 515 -9.77 18.43 0.36
CA ILE A 515 -10.68 17.31 0.61
C ILE A 515 -12.01 17.65 -0.02
N ASP A 516 -12.37 16.94 -1.07
CA ASP A 516 -13.60 17.18 -1.82
C ASP A 516 -14.41 15.89 -2.00
N SER A 517 -15.74 16.01 -1.95
CA SER A 517 -16.66 14.90 -2.21
C SER A 517 -16.32 13.64 -1.39
N THR A 518 -15.92 13.82 -0.13
CA THR A 518 -15.38 12.73 0.72
C THR A 518 -16.36 12.35 1.83
N ALA A 519 -16.42 11.07 2.17
CA ALA A 519 -17.17 10.57 3.32
C ALA A 519 -16.21 10.04 4.39
N VAL A 520 -16.35 10.52 5.62
CA VAL A 520 -15.61 10.06 6.79
C VAL A 520 -16.61 9.46 7.76
N LEU A 521 -16.49 8.15 7.99
CA LEU A 521 -17.50 7.37 8.67
C LEU A 521 -16.90 6.62 9.86
N ASP A 522 -17.63 6.63 10.98
CA ASP A 522 -17.37 5.82 12.17
C ASP A 522 -15.94 5.93 12.71
N THR A 523 -15.40 7.15 12.84
CA THR A 523 -14.10 7.37 13.48
C THR A 523 -14.17 6.98 14.95
N GLN A 524 -13.35 6.01 15.37
CA GLN A 524 -13.30 5.46 16.72
C GLN A 524 -12.33 6.22 17.62
N PRO A 525 -12.57 6.25 18.94
CA PRO A 525 -11.59 6.77 19.88
C PRO A 525 -10.37 5.84 19.95
N ARG A 526 -9.27 6.36 20.46
CA ARG A 526 -8.06 5.61 20.76
C ARG A 526 -8.39 4.41 21.66
N ALA A 527 -7.91 3.22 21.28
CA ALA A 527 -8.21 2.01 22.03
C ALA A 527 -7.57 1.98 23.43
N SER A 528 -6.42 2.64 23.62
CA SER A 528 -5.65 2.61 24.87
C SER A 528 -6.36 3.31 26.04
N ASP A 529 -7.00 4.44 25.79
CA ASP A 529 -7.59 5.30 26.83
C ASP A 529 -8.90 5.98 26.44
N GLY A 530 -9.49 5.65 25.28
CA GLY A 530 -10.75 6.24 24.83
C GLY A 530 -10.68 7.73 24.48
N ALA A 531 -9.49 8.33 24.39
CA ALA A 531 -9.29 9.70 23.93
C ALA A 531 -9.32 9.80 22.39
N PHE A 532 -9.25 11.00 21.84
CA PHE A 532 -9.30 11.27 20.39
C PHE A 532 -10.60 10.74 19.73
N GLY A 533 -10.52 10.39 18.45
CA GLY A 533 -11.67 10.06 17.59
C GLY A 533 -12.16 11.27 16.79
N ILE A 534 -11.23 12.09 16.30
CA ILE A 534 -11.52 13.28 15.49
C ILE A 534 -11.60 12.85 14.02
N ALA A 535 -12.69 13.15 13.31
CA ALA A 535 -12.81 12.70 11.92
C ALA A 535 -11.77 13.35 11.00
N VAL A 536 -11.61 14.68 11.03
CA VAL A 536 -10.56 15.38 10.27
C VAL A 536 -9.83 16.39 11.14
N SER A 537 -8.51 16.27 11.19
CA SER A 537 -7.61 17.10 12.00
C SER A 537 -6.67 17.91 11.10
N ILE A 538 -6.71 19.24 11.20
CA ILE A 538 -5.82 20.17 10.51
C ILE A 538 -4.97 20.86 11.57
N LEU A 539 -3.70 20.50 11.67
CA LEU A 539 -2.87 20.88 12.81
C LEU A 539 -1.53 21.46 12.35
N THR A 540 -1.04 22.50 13.03
CA THR A 540 0.39 22.82 12.96
C THR A 540 1.19 21.57 13.28
N ASP A 541 2.22 21.29 12.49
CA ASP A 541 3.13 20.21 12.81
C ASP A 541 3.91 20.55 14.09
N TRP A 542 3.74 19.72 15.11
CA TRP A 542 4.25 20.00 16.46
C TRP A 542 5.78 19.97 16.55
N LYS A 543 6.46 19.34 15.59
CA LYS A 543 7.93 19.26 15.58
C LYS A 543 8.54 20.46 14.86
N THR A 544 7.99 20.80 13.71
CA THR A 544 8.52 21.81 12.80
C THR A 544 7.92 23.20 13.04
N GLY A 545 6.75 23.28 13.68
CA GLY A 545 5.99 24.52 13.84
C GLY A 545 5.37 25.03 12.54
N VAL A 546 5.41 24.24 11.45
CA VAL A 546 4.82 24.62 10.17
C VAL A 546 3.29 24.53 10.30
N ALA A 547 2.61 25.63 9.98
CA ALA A 547 1.16 25.69 10.00
C ALA A 547 0.55 24.81 8.88
N ALA A 548 -0.54 24.12 9.17
CA ALA A 548 -1.31 23.41 8.16
C ALA A 548 -2.36 24.33 7.51
N SER A 549 -2.74 24.00 6.28
CA SER A 549 -3.91 24.60 5.65
C SER A 549 -4.74 23.56 4.91
N ALA A 550 -6.06 23.69 4.97
CA ALA A 550 -6.94 22.80 4.21
C ALA A 550 -8.22 23.47 3.72
N GLU A 551 -8.68 23.01 2.56
CA GLU A 551 -10.02 23.23 2.05
C GLU A 551 -10.81 21.92 2.11
N VAL A 552 -11.93 21.92 2.84
CA VAL A 552 -12.84 20.79 2.99
C VAL A 552 -14.18 21.16 2.37
N THR A 553 -14.49 20.55 1.24
CA THR A 553 -15.67 20.87 0.45
C THR A 553 -16.51 19.63 0.20
N ARG A 554 -17.84 19.76 0.16
CA ARG A 554 -18.75 18.66 -0.24
C ARG A 554 -18.51 17.35 0.54
N THR A 555 -18.29 17.46 1.85
CA THR A 555 -17.81 16.35 2.68
C THR A 555 -18.85 15.99 3.75
N VAL A 556 -19.06 14.69 3.96
CA VAL A 556 -19.92 14.17 5.02
C VAL A 556 -19.07 13.51 6.09
N ILE A 557 -19.32 13.91 7.33
CA ILE A 557 -18.73 13.34 8.53
C ILE A 557 -19.88 12.79 9.36
N ASP A 558 -19.88 11.47 9.53
CA ASP A 558 -20.97 10.76 10.17
C ASP A 558 -20.42 9.71 11.12
N GLY A 559 -20.67 9.88 12.41
CA GLY A 559 -20.10 9.00 13.42
C GLY A 559 -18.63 9.33 13.67
N ALA A 560 -18.38 10.20 14.63
CA ALA A 560 -17.06 10.40 15.20
C ALA A 560 -17.21 10.62 16.71
N TYR A 561 -16.10 10.64 17.43
CA TYR A 561 -16.08 11.06 18.83
C TYR A 561 -15.58 12.51 18.86
N ALA A 562 -14.96 12.95 19.96
CA ALA A 562 -14.16 14.18 20.08
C ALA A 562 -14.59 15.43 19.28
N ALA A 563 -14.33 15.44 17.97
CA ALA A 563 -14.84 16.44 17.03
C ALA A 563 -15.08 15.84 15.63
N GLY A 564 -15.98 16.44 14.85
CA GLY A 564 -16.09 16.16 13.42
C GLY A 564 -14.90 16.75 12.64
N LEU A 565 -14.75 18.06 12.69
CA LEU A 565 -13.61 18.80 12.14
C LEU A 565 -12.85 19.51 13.27
N ALA A 566 -11.52 19.51 13.22
CA ALA A 566 -10.68 20.26 14.15
C ALA A 566 -9.58 21.01 13.40
N VAL A 567 -9.41 22.31 13.69
CA VAL A 567 -8.28 23.12 13.19
C VAL A 567 -7.52 23.77 14.34
N GLY A 568 -6.21 23.53 14.40
CA GLY A 568 -5.33 24.04 15.43
C GLY A 568 -4.04 24.55 14.81
N GLY A 569 -3.73 25.84 14.96
CA GLY A 569 -2.54 26.44 14.35
C GLY A 569 -2.54 26.31 12.83
N GLY A 570 -3.40 27.06 12.15
CA GLY A 570 -3.53 26.98 10.70
C GLY A 570 -4.82 27.56 10.16
N ASP A 571 -5.07 27.32 8.88
CA ASP A 571 -6.22 27.84 8.15
C ASP A 571 -7.11 26.71 7.64
N LEU A 572 -8.39 26.70 8.01
CA LEU A 572 -9.38 25.77 7.49
C LEU A 572 -10.53 26.51 6.82
N ILE A 573 -10.79 26.17 5.55
CA ILE A 573 -12.00 26.56 4.83
C ILE A 573 -12.89 25.32 4.71
N ALA A 574 -14.04 25.32 5.36
CA ALA A 574 -15.04 24.26 5.28
C ALA A 574 -16.29 24.78 4.55
N SER A 575 -16.64 24.16 3.42
CA SER A 575 -17.82 24.54 2.65
C SER A 575 -18.67 23.34 2.24
N ASP A 576 -20.01 23.47 2.28
CA ASP A 576 -20.90 22.38 1.84
C ASP A 576 -20.65 21.07 2.64
N VAL A 577 -20.43 21.20 3.95
CA VAL A 577 -20.10 20.08 4.85
C VAL A 577 -21.30 19.65 5.68
N ILE A 578 -21.45 18.34 5.90
CA ILE A 578 -22.43 17.77 6.83
C ILE A 578 -21.68 17.09 7.96
N VAL A 579 -21.93 17.49 9.20
CA VAL A 579 -21.34 16.90 10.40
C VAL A 579 -22.46 16.45 11.33
N ARG A 580 -22.50 15.17 11.66
CA ARG A 580 -23.55 14.61 12.52
C ARG A 580 -23.09 13.38 13.27
N ASN A 581 -23.91 12.96 14.23
CA ASN A 581 -23.68 11.77 15.05
C ASN A 581 -22.32 11.81 15.76
N ILE A 582 -21.90 12.99 16.19
CA ILE A 582 -20.70 13.16 17.00
C ILE A 582 -21.00 12.68 18.43
N GLN A 583 -20.07 11.94 19.01
CA GLN A 583 -20.16 11.39 20.35
C GLN A 583 -19.17 12.05 21.30
N LYS A 584 -19.47 11.97 22.59
CA LYS A 584 -18.52 12.38 23.63
C LYS A 584 -17.38 11.37 23.72
N GLN A 585 -16.16 11.82 23.98
CA GLN A 585 -15.05 10.91 24.31
C GLN A 585 -15.40 10.07 25.55
N VAL A 586 -14.95 8.81 25.57
CA VAL A 586 -15.43 7.80 26.53
C VAL A 586 -14.92 8.05 27.95
N ASN A 587 -13.72 8.63 28.10
CA ASN A 587 -13.03 8.78 29.40
C ASN A 587 -12.71 10.23 29.79
N VAL A 588 -13.13 11.20 28.97
CA VAL A 588 -13.04 12.63 29.29
C VAL A 588 -14.38 13.24 28.92
N ASP A 589 -15.17 13.65 29.92
CA ASP A 589 -16.56 14.10 29.78
C ASP A 589 -16.73 15.40 28.95
N ASP A 590 -15.63 15.96 28.46
CA ASP A 590 -15.56 17.31 27.94
C ASP A 590 -15.55 17.41 26.41
N PHE A 591 -15.74 16.36 25.60
CA PHE A 591 -15.65 16.51 24.13
C PHE A 591 -16.90 16.07 23.36
N GLY A 592 -16.92 16.33 22.05
CA GLY A 592 -18.01 15.97 21.14
C GLY A 592 -18.55 17.16 20.34
N ASP A 593 -17.67 17.93 19.69
CA ASP A 593 -18.06 19.09 18.88
C ASP A 593 -18.31 18.73 17.42
N GLY A 594 -19.14 19.52 16.74
CA GLY A 594 -19.22 19.46 15.29
C GLY A 594 -17.90 19.91 14.66
N ILE A 595 -17.56 21.18 14.84
CA ILE A 595 -16.35 21.81 14.30
C ILE A 595 -15.63 22.60 15.40
N GLY A 596 -14.36 22.31 15.65
CA GLY A 596 -13.54 23.03 16.61
C GLY A 596 -12.40 23.82 15.98
N ALA A 597 -12.18 25.05 16.43
CA ALA A 597 -11.00 25.85 16.12
C ALA A 597 -10.28 26.25 17.40
N SER A 598 -8.96 26.04 17.47
CA SER A 598 -8.16 26.46 18.62
C SER A 598 -6.85 27.13 18.22
N ALA A 599 -6.57 28.28 18.81
CA ALA A 599 -5.28 28.94 18.66
C ALA A 599 -4.20 28.36 19.59
N THR A 600 -4.54 27.41 20.46
CA THR A 600 -3.58 26.72 21.32
C THR A 600 -3.51 25.26 20.97
N ILE A 601 -2.29 24.72 20.94
CA ILE A 601 -2.03 23.30 20.79
C ILE A 601 -1.33 22.84 22.06
N ILE A 602 -1.84 21.84 22.79
CA ILE A 602 -1.35 21.45 24.13
C ILE A 602 0.17 21.16 24.14
N TRP A 603 0.70 20.73 23.00
CA TRP A 603 2.11 20.35 22.83
C TRP A 603 3.01 21.50 22.42
N LEU A 604 2.44 22.66 22.05
CA LEU A 604 3.17 23.84 21.61
C LEU A 604 3.01 24.96 22.65
N PRO A 605 4.12 25.60 23.05
CA PRO A 605 4.10 26.59 24.14
C PRO A 605 3.50 27.94 23.74
N ASP A 606 3.34 28.20 22.44
CA ASP A 606 2.94 29.49 21.89
C ASP A 606 1.51 29.44 21.33
N ILE A 607 0.82 30.59 21.39
CA ILE A 607 -0.47 30.76 20.71
C ILE A 607 -0.21 30.91 19.21
N ILE A 608 -0.85 30.05 18.42
CA ILE A 608 -0.68 29.96 16.97
C ILE A 608 -1.94 30.52 16.31
N PRO A 609 -1.81 31.56 15.46
CA PRO A 609 -2.94 32.10 14.73
C PRO A 609 -3.71 30.98 14.01
N THR A 610 -5.01 30.95 14.27
CA THR A 610 -5.90 29.94 13.71
C THR A 610 -7.10 30.62 13.09
N THR A 611 -7.41 30.25 11.85
CA THR A 611 -8.59 30.74 11.15
C THR A 611 -9.47 29.58 10.69
N LEU A 612 -10.78 29.79 10.81
CA LEU A 612 -11.79 28.86 10.35
C LEU A 612 -12.87 29.62 9.60
N THR A 613 -13.12 29.25 8.35
CA THR A 613 -14.25 29.75 7.58
C THR A 613 -15.22 28.61 7.33
N VAL A 614 -16.47 28.74 7.80
CA VAL A 614 -17.53 27.75 7.61
C VAL A 614 -18.62 28.35 6.72
N THR A 615 -18.98 27.66 5.63
CA THR A 615 -19.99 28.15 4.69
C THR A 615 -20.91 27.02 4.25
N ARG A 616 -22.24 27.23 4.33
CA ARG A 616 -23.22 26.21 3.92
C ARG A 616 -23.01 24.85 4.60
N ALA A 617 -22.69 24.87 5.90
CA ALA A 617 -22.55 23.66 6.69
C ALA A 617 -23.89 23.23 7.31
N THR A 618 -24.07 21.93 7.53
CA THR A 618 -25.12 21.37 8.39
C THR A 618 -24.45 20.63 9.54
N ILE A 619 -24.68 21.07 10.77
CA ILE A 619 -24.10 20.48 11.98
C ILE A 619 -25.23 20.06 12.89
N GLU A 620 -25.42 18.75 13.05
CA GLU A 620 -26.62 18.17 13.66
C GLU A 620 -26.31 17.33 14.89
N GLY A 621 -27.07 17.60 15.96
CA GLY A 621 -27.24 16.72 17.10
C GLY A 621 -25.97 16.49 17.91
N VAL A 622 -25.02 17.43 17.91
CA VAL A 622 -23.74 17.23 18.58
C VAL A 622 -23.87 17.49 20.10
N PRO A 623 -23.23 16.67 20.94
CA PRO A 623 -23.48 16.64 22.39
C PRO A 623 -22.81 17.79 23.16
N ARG A 624 -21.93 18.58 22.51
CA ARG A 624 -21.22 19.71 23.12
C ARG A 624 -21.46 21.02 22.38
N ALA A 625 -20.65 21.36 21.37
CA ALA A 625 -20.83 22.58 20.59
C ALA A 625 -20.89 22.30 19.08
N GLY A 626 -21.83 22.93 18.37
CA GLY A 626 -21.91 22.88 16.92
C GLY A 626 -20.62 23.42 16.30
N VAL A 627 -20.28 24.66 16.64
CA VAL A 627 -18.96 25.25 16.36
C VAL A 627 -18.36 25.80 17.66
N SER A 628 -17.19 25.32 18.04
CA SER A 628 -16.44 25.80 19.21
C SER A 628 -15.18 26.58 18.78
N ASN A 629 -14.94 27.71 19.42
CA ASN A 629 -13.85 28.63 19.10
C ASN A 629 -13.02 28.99 20.34
N PHE A 630 -11.77 28.56 20.35
CA PHE A 630 -10.83 28.74 21.44
C PHE A 630 -9.74 29.72 21.02
N ALA A 631 -9.94 31.01 21.29
CA ALA A 631 -9.04 32.12 20.90
C ALA A 631 -8.67 32.19 19.39
N ALA A 632 -9.53 31.68 18.50
CA ALA A 632 -9.33 31.69 17.06
C ALA A 632 -10.25 32.70 16.33
N ASN A 633 -9.98 32.92 15.04
CA ASN A 633 -10.82 33.74 14.16
C ASN A 633 -11.76 32.85 13.34
N VAL A 634 -13.04 32.84 13.69
CA VAL A 634 -14.07 32.05 13.01
C VAL A 634 -14.98 32.98 12.21
N SER A 635 -15.20 32.65 10.93
CA SER A 635 -16.22 33.27 10.08
C SER A 635 -17.25 32.22 9.68
N ILE A 636 -18.54 32.53 9.78
CA ILE A 636 -19.61 31.58 9.47
C ILE A 636 -20.70 32.20 8.60
N SER A 637 -21.16 31.47 7.57
CA SER A 637 -22.21 31.94 6.65
C SER A 637 -23.11 30.81 6.16
N GLY A 638 -24.38 31.12 5.90
CA GLY A 638 -25.30 30.21 5.22
C GLY A 638 -25.49 28.83 5.87
N SER A 639 -25.18 28.67 7.16
CA SER A 639 -25.07 27.37 7.82
C SER A 639 -26.25 27.05 8.75
N TRP A 640 -26.54 25.76 8.92
CA TRP A 640 -27.61 25.23 9.75
C TRP A 640 -27.02 24.45 10.91
N LEU A 641 -27.26 24.91 12.14
CA LEU A 641 -26.85 24.25 13.37
C LEU A 641 -28.09 23.71 14.07
N ASP A 642 -28.28 22.39 14.04
CA ASP A 642 -29.50 21.71 14.44
C ASP A 642 -29.33 20.88 15.70
N CYS A 643 -30.18 21.08 16.68
CA CYS A 643 -30.27 20.31 17.92
C CYS A 643 -28.92 20.10 18.64
N ASN A 644 -28.00 21.06 18.51
CA ASN A 644 -26.72 21.03 19.22
C ASN A 644 -26.91 21.48 20.67
N ALA A 645 -26.12 20.96 21.60
CA ALA A 645 -26.22 21.39 23.00
C ALA A 645 -25.86 22.88 23.18
N ILE A 646 -24.84 23.34 22.45
CA ILE A 646 -24.50 24.74 22.22
C ILE A 646 -24.34 24.90 20.71
N ASP A 647 -24.98 25.88 20.10
CA ASP A 647 -24.78 26.10 18.65
C ASP A 647 -23.40 26.70 18.37
N LEU A 648 -23.11 27.85 18.98
CA LEU A 648 -21.82 28.53 18.87
C LEU A 648 -21.23 28.74 20.26
N ASP A 649 -20.02 28.23 20.48
CA ASP A 649 -19.26 28.40 21.71
C ASP A 649 -17.95 29.17 21.43
N GLY A 650 -17.65 30.13 22.29
CA GLY A 650 -16.47 30.97 22.20
C GLY A 650 -15.80 31.15 23.55
N GLU A 651 -14.52 30.81 23.61
CA GLU A 651 -13.72 30.79 24.83
C GLU A 651 -12.40 31.57 24.63
N PRO A 652 -12.09 32.54 25.50
CA PRO A 652 -10.80 33.19 25.49
C PRO A 652 -9.73 32.27 26.08
N ILE A 653 -8.51 32.28 25.54
CA ILE A 653 -7.38 31.54 26.08
C ILE A 653 -6.21 32.48 26.34
N ASP A 654 -5.66 32.42 27.55
CA ASP A 654 -4.49 33.21 27.97
C ASP A 654 -4.62 34.73 27.70
N GLY A 655 -5.85 35.24 27.81
CA GLY A 655 -6.18 36.65 27.59
C GLY A 655 -6.30 37.05 26.11
N ILE A 656 -6.28 36.09 25.19
CA ILE A 656 -6.64 36.29 23.78
C ILE A 656 -8.11 35.96 23.61
N ASP A 657 -8.87 36.95 23.15
CA ASP A 657 -10.29 36.81 22.84
C ASP A 657 -10.48 36.00 21.53
N PHE A 658 -11.59 35.29 21.45
CA PHE A 658 -12.06 34.66 20.22
C PHE A 658 -12.83 35.67 19.34
N VAL A 659 -12.93 35.39 18.05
CA VAL A 659 -13.75 36.18 17.10
C VAL A 659 -14.73 35.27 16.37
N PHE A 660 -16.01 35.64 16.39
CA PHE A 660 -17.03 35.12 15.47
C PHE A 660 -17.51 36.24 14.56
N ASP A 661 -17.24 36.11 13.26
CA ASP A 661 -17.80 36.96 12.21
C ASP A 661 -18.99 36.25 11.55
N ASP A 662 -20.20 36.67 11.92
CA ASP A 662 -21.44 36.20 11.31
C ASP A 662 -21.66 36.94 9.99
N LEU A 663 -21.37 36.26 8.88
CA LEU A 663 -21.51 36.79 7.53
C LEU A 663 -22.96 36.63 6.99
N GLY A 664 -23.89 36.16 7.81
CA GLY A 664 -25.31 36.07 7.54
C GLY A 664 -25.79 34.75 6.94
N GLY A 665 -27.10 34.53 7.01
CA GLY A 665 -27.75 33.32 6.49
C GLY A 665 -27.59 32.09 7.37
N ASN A 666 -27.15 32.27 8.63
CA ASN A 666 -27.02 31.19 9.60
C ASN A 666 -28.32 31.02 10.39
N ASP A 667 -28.73 29.76 10.58
CA ASP A 667 -29.91 29.37 11.35
C ASP A 667 -29.47 28.40 12.45
N CYS A 668 -29.97 28.61 13.67
CA CYS A 668 -29.67 27.79 14.84
C CYS A 668 -30.97 27.37 15.55
N GLY A 669 -31.02 26.18 16.12
CA GLY A 669 -32.18 25.71 16.89
C GLY A 669 -32.38 24.21 16.79
N CYS A 670 -33.60 23.71 16.89
CA CYS A 670 -33.84 22.26 16.83
C CYS A 670 -35.10 21.92 16.03
N GLY A 671 -34.94 21.14 14.97
CA GLY A 671 -36.01 20.78 14.04
C GLY A 671 -36.63 22.00 13.37
N ASP A 672 -37.94 22.18 13.54
CA ASP A 672 -38.66 23.33 12.96
C ASP A 672 -38.45 24.64 13.75
N GLU A 673 -37.86 24.58 14.96
CA GLU A 673 -37.62 25.76 15.79
C GLU A 673 -36.34 26.46 15.34
N ARG A 674 -36.49 27.55 14.57
CA ARG A 674 -35.38 28.39 14.10
C ARG A 674 -35.18 29.62 14.98
N SER A 675 -33.93 29.96 15.22
CA SER A 675 -33.50 31.14 15.97
C SER A 675 -32.19 31.70 15.42
N GLU A 676 -31.90 32.95 15.78
CA GLU A 676 -30.59 33.55 15.52
C GLU A 676 -29.52 32.80 16.33
N CYS A 677 -28.42 32.48 15.67
CA CYS A 677 -27.26 31.86 16.31
C CYS A 677 -26.67 32.79 17.38
N LYS A 678 -26.49 32.25 18.59
CA LYS A 678 -25.92 32.99 19.72
C LYS A 678 -24.62 32.35 20.13
N VAL A 679 -23.58 33.17 20.20
CA VAL A 679 -22.32 32.76 20.79
C VAL A 679 -22.47 32.75 22.31
N LEU A 680 -22.17 31.61 22.91
CA LEU A 680 -22.08 31.44 24.36
C LEU A 680 -20.61 31.34 24.77
N THR A 681 -20.34 31.73 26.01
CA THR A 681 -19.09 31.44 26.71
C THR A 681 -19.51 30.64 27.94
N THR A 682 -19.06 29.41 28.03
CA THR A 682 -19.54 28.41 28.97
C THR A 682 -18.44 27.83 29.87
N ASP A 683 -17.23 28.41 29.80
CA ASP A 683 -16.03 28.01 30.54
C ASP A 683 -15.63 26.55 30.24
N ILE A 684 -15.75 26.13 28.96
CA ILE A 684 -15.34 24.79 28.50
C ILE A 684 -13.92 24.80 27.91
N GLY A 685 -13.24 23.65 27.93
CA GLY A 685 -11.87 23.50 27.38
C GLY A 685 -11.84 23.08 25.90
N PRO A 686 -10.75 23.33 25.15
CA PRO A 686 -10.60 22.84 23.79
C PRO A 686 -10.51 21.31 23.72
N PRO A 687 -10.97 20.67 22.63
CA PRO A 687 -10.76 19.25 22.33
C PRO A 687 -9.34 18.75 22.62
N LEU A 688 -9.18 17.70 23.46
CA LEU A 688 -7.88 17.04 23.65
C LEU A 688 -7.39 16.51 22.31
N GLY A 689 -6.22 16.99 21.87
CA GLY A 689 -5.68 16.75 20.53
C GLY A 689 -5.40 18.04 19.75
N PHE A 690 -5.92 19.17 20.23
CA PHE A 690 -5.24 20.45 20.10
C PHE A 690 -4.00 20.41 20.97
#